data_AF-A0A7S4ST65-F1
#
_entry.id   AF-A0A7S4ST65-F1
#
_cell.length_a   1.000
_cell.length_b   1.000
_cell.length_c   1.000
_cell.angle_alpha   90.00
_cell.angle_beta   90.00
_cell.angle_gamma   90.00
#
_symmetry.space_group_name_H-M   'P 1'
#
loop_
_entity.id
_entity.type
_entity.pdbx_description
1 polymer ?
#
loop_
_entity_poly.entity_id
_entity_poly.type
_entity_poly.pdbx_seq_one_letter_code
_entity_poly.pdbx_strand_id
1 'polypeptide(L)'
;MWLKPCWYNRPRPRHFREHPSVLRVLPLMSLVDILMPDGSKYLGAAVPEGCTVSQWKTLLEGGKVCDKVLYAKRLVCHTGDENQHLLEESDKVPTQPSLVAVSGPGNIVQMLDLAMRKRLGPAIPPPIEAAEGRAFACASRSCKLMVHSDFAKGGYCCSLCQKKRGREHSPSCEGVTAPKHAPKASPEAVPLQLAPALATPIVSGGKRRVLVLRHGSRPDDCADPLLDSLGERQVVAVAQYFKHQVKGQPGFAPITAIFCSPFARALQTAGPVARVLGVPVRVEWGFSELLAHNWLHEEDPLPCLRSRTRERLEKLAGQDTIDHEYRTAVEPVYPDVVGRLSPGDVRGRRKATSRHKAAVKVALAATEGSVLIVAHGSTHDFVAAALCPAAWEHFTCKHTPYCVPNCGITEVVEDTECMWRVTAFGAKPWASQEEDRRIPPEKVPLVKGTLPEDLRLFLLSALPDDMDAAVKDYGFERCVDHPQLPRHHYIEGYFHACQGRSMRSVYSAHPREPFRDRLQRRPAPLALAAFCEAFRRRNVKELKQIAAAVGDSLPPVKAAFEHGAHFADISVQFNWGSAVPPEHAAWHTDAPYSLLHLALGLQGERTLLARRRLRPPPVASAGQEAGAGVEAMHQSQGAVYLSSPCCFEHAVEYPEALQDRKVVSMQCRFFLAPEELMAMTQMFRTCSSVFYSVMSHLARFTLRLPSLEQVQAVLVEMRAEQIARPLLLDEALPRYVCGTMRHRDMRSCDEDWDKPGTTAQQRLAEAIREATSWDWPFLDGAGRDGDGITRLLLPSSPEYGWSLDFSSHFASELLYQGVLLRSTEVHKHGLRYPVQVLVLCCPKRRSVLDLRAVHVSRQARRRAGRYVVTMDAAFEEVLLGCVRMHGEAWLFRGLRSLLRSMFGRTLPCSGAGRGVSLHSFELWDADGQLVAGELGCAVGGVYRSITGFRQQHSQGAGEVQLVLAAALLHKLGFDWIDLGVDEPYKTHLGSRVVSQAEYLRLLRGDRDKRPSLGHPRIGGAELLCHLQGALLDGPGG
;
A
#
# COMPACT_ATOMS: atom_id res chain seq x y z
N MET A 1 15.39 10.87 40.06
CA MET A 1 14.88 9.51 40.31
C MET A 1 15.78 8.54 39.54
N TRP A 2 16.33 7.57 40.26
CA TRP A 2 17.35 6.60 39.84
C TRP A 2 16.78 5.47 38.94
N LEU A 3 17.68 4.84 38.16
CA LEU A 3 17.68 3.44 37.63
C LEU A 3 16.67 3.11 36.48
N LYS A 4 17.00 2.39 35.40
CA LYS A 4 17.93 1.25 35.21
C LYS A 4 18.25 1.02 33.70
N PRO A 5 19.47 0.57 33.34
CA PRO A 5 19.83 0.06 32.01
C PRO A 5 19.87 -1.49 31.97
N CYS A 6 19.38 -2.12 30.89
CA CYS A 6 19.56 -3.55 30.62
C CYS A 6 20.56 -3.78 29.49
N TRP A 7 21.62 -4.51 29.83
CA TRP A 7 22.69 -5.01 28.98
C TRP A 7 22.22 -6.14 28.05
N TYR A 8 22.83 -6.31 26.87
CA TYR A 8 23.30 -7.63 26.43
C TYR A 8 24.46 -7.52 25.42
N ASN A 9 25.53 -8.25 25.74
CA ASN A 9 26.76 -8.45 24.98
C ASN A 9 26.53 -8.97 23.55
N ARG A 10 27.33 -8.49 22.58
CA ARG A 10 27.77 -9.29 21.43
C ARG A 10 29.29 -9.34 21.35
N PRO A 11 29.93 -10.51 21.17
CA PRO A 11 31.37 -10.61 20.96
C PRO A 11 31.76 -10.25 19.52
N ARG A 12 32.97 -9.70 19.36
CA ARG A 12 33.65 -9.46 18.09
C ARG A 12 33.91 -10.77 17.33
N PRO A 13 33.83 -10.83 16.00
CA PRO A 13 34.53 -11.85 15.23
C PRO A 13 35.96 -11.42 14.91
N ARG A 14 36.85 -12.41 14.99
CA ARG A 14 38.29 -12.36 14.70
C ARG A 14 38.55 -12.24 13.20
N HIS A 15 39.69 -11.64 12.88
CA HIS A 15 40.35 -11.69 11.57
C HIS A 15 40.39 -13.11 10.99
N PHE A 16 40.10 -13.25 9.69
CA PHE A 16 40.64 -14.32 8.86
C PHE A 16 41.03 -13.78 7.49
N ARG A 17 42.22 -14.22 7.05
CA ARG A 17 43.00 -13.80 5.88
C ARG A 17 42.34 -14.21 4.56
N GLU A 18 42.53 -13.38 3.53
CA GLU A 18 42.36 -13.73 2.13
C GLU A 18 43.49 -14.64 1.65
N HIS A 19 43.16 -15.62 0.79
CA HIS A 19 44.03 -16.23 -0.23
C HIS A 19 43.18 -17.10 -1.20
N PRO A 20 43.67 -17.45 -2.41
CA PRO A 20 43.00 -17.14 -3.67
C PRO A 20 42.37 -18.35 -4.39
N SER A 21 41.50 -18.04 -5.34
CA SER A 21 41.09 -18.80 -6.55
C SER A 21 41.38 -20.31 -6.61
N VAL A 22 40.31 -21.11 -6.56
CA VAL A 22 40.22 -22.44 -7.18
C VAL A 22 38.90 -22.51 -7.95
N LEU A 23 38.97 -22.65 -9.27
CA LEU A 23 37.85 -23.08 -10.12
C LEU A 23 37.35 -24.43 -9.59
N ARG A 24 36.22 -24.43 -8.86
CA ARG A 24 35.54 -25.67 -8.47
C ARG A 24 34.52 -26.01 -9.55
N VAL A 25 34.74 -27.13 -10.21
CA VAL A 25 33.71 -27.87 -10.94
C VAL A 25 32.48 -27.98 -10.03
N LEU A 26 31.33 -27.46 -10.48
CA LEU A 26 30.08 -27.55 -9.74
C LEU A 26 29.67 -29.02 -9.65
N PRO A 27 29.47 -29.59 -8.45
CA PRO A 27 29.01 -30.97 -8.33
C PRO A 27 27.58 -31.08 -8.88
N LEU A 28 27.28 -32.16 -9.58
CA LEU A 28 25.92 -32.54 -9.97
C LEU A 28 25.04 -32.63 -8.71
N MET A 29 23.82 -32.08 -8.79
CA MET A 29 22.87 -31.98 -7.67
C MET A 29 21.71 -32.96 -7.88
N SER A 30 21.26 -33.59 -6.80
CA SER A 30 20.05 -34.42 -6.73
C SER A 30 19.00 -33.76 -5.83
N LEU A 31 17.73 -34.10 -6.02
CA LEU A 31 16.62 -33.59 -5.22
C LEU A 31 16.17 -34.63 -4.19
N VAL A 32 15.96 -34.19 -2.95
CA VAL A 32 15.51 -35.01 -1.83
C VAL A 32 14.14 -34.51 -1.37
N ASP A 33 13.18 -35.43 -1.27
CA ASP A 33 11.89 -35.17 -0.65
C ASP A 33 11.92 -35.65 0.80
N ILE A 34 11.37 -34.88 1.75
CA ILE A 34 11.46 -35.13 3.19
C ILE A 34 10.06 -35.35 3.76
N LEU A 35 9.84 -36.49 4.42
CA LEU A 35 8.63 -36.80 5.19
C LEU A 35 8.86 -36.54 6.68
N MET A 36 8.06 -35.66 7.24
CA MET A 36 8.06 -35.27 8.65
C MET A 36 7.27 -36.29 9.49
N PRO A 37 7.52 -36.39 10.81
CA PRO A 37 6.79 -37.32 11.69
C PRO A 37 5.28 -37.11 11.75
N ASP A 38 4.79 -35.92 11.43
CA ASP A 38 3.36 -35.59 11.37
C ASP A 38 2.70 -35.96 10.03
N GLY A 39 3.43 -36.65 9.16
CA GLY A 39 2.97 -37.09 7.84
C GLY A 39 3.10 -36.01 6.74
N SER A 40 3.54 -34.80 7.09
CA SER A 40 3.71 -33.72 6.13
C SER A 40 5.00 -33.87 5.30
N LYS A 41 4.99 -33.41 4.06
CA LYS A 41 6.11 -33.59 3.10
C LYS A 41 6.65 -32.27 2.58
N TYR A 42 7.97 -32.16 2.49
CA TYR A 42 8.68 -31.12 1.74
C TYR A 42 9.28 -31.73 0.48
N LEU A 43 9.09 -31.09 -0.68
CA LEU A 43 9.58 -31.61 -1.95
C LEU A 43 10.75 -30.77 -2.48
N GLY A 44 11.77 -31.43 -3.03
CA GLY A 44 12.80 -30.79 -3.85
C GLY A 44 13.96 -30.13 -3.11
N ALA A 45 14.42 -30.66 -1.97
CA ALA A 45 15.62 -30.17 -1.30
C ALA A 45 16.90 -30.59 -2.07
N ALA A 46 17.64 -29.65 -2.62
CA ALA A 46 18.85 -29.93 -3.40
C ALA A 46 20.04 -30.37 -2.53
N VAL A 47 20.69 -31.48 -2.91
CA VAL A 47 21.89 -32.05 -2.25
C VAL A 47 22.90 -32.52 -3.31
N PRO A 48 24.20 -32.65 -2.98
CA PRO A 48 25.18 -33.25 -3.89
C PRO A 48 24.80 -34.68 -4.30
N GLU A 49 25.05 -35.04 -5.56
CA GLU A 49 24.79 -36.39 -6.06
C GLU A 49 25.57 -37.45 -5.26
N GLY A 50 24.87 -38.51 -4.85
CA GLY A 50 25.46 -39.58 -4.02
C GLY A 50 25.69 -39.22 -2.55
N CYS A 51 25.14 -38.11 -2.05
CA CYS A 51 25.27 -37.67 -0.67
C CYS A 51 24.80 -38.73 0.33
N THR A 52 25.64 -39.07 1.32
CA THR A 52 25.27 -39.99 2.40
C THR A 52 24.43 -39.31 3.48
N VAL A 53 23.74 -40.09 4.31
CA VAL A 53 22.95 -39.59 5.45
C VAL A 53 23.80 -38.72 6.38
N SER A 54 25.05 -39.13 6.68
CA SER A 54 25.94 -38.35 7.54
C SER A 54 26.37 -37.02 6.91
N GLN A 55 26.63 -37.03 5.60
CA GLN A 55 26.94 -35.81 4.84
C GLN A 55 25.73 -34.88 4.79
N TRP A 56 24.53 -35.42 4.55
CA TRP A 56 23.29 -34.66 4.52
C TRP A 56 23.00 -33.97 5.87
N LYS A 57 23.13 -34.69 6.99
CA LYS A 57 23.02 -34.12 8.34
C LYS A 57 24.05 -33.03 8.59
N THR A 58 25.28 -33.20 8.09
CA THR A 58 26.33 -32.17 8.18
C THR A 58 26.00 -30.92 7.35
N LEU A 59 25.39 -31.08 6.17
CA LEU A 59 24.94 -29.96 5.34
C LEU A 59 23.76 -29.21 5.99
N LEU A 60 22.84 -29.92 6.67
CA LEU A 60 21.76 -29.32 7.47
C LEU A 60 22.33 -28.53 8.67
N GLU A 61 23.28 -29.10 9.42
CA GLU A 61 23.99 -28.41 10.51
C GLU A 61 24.83 -27.22 10.02
N GLY A 62 25.30 -27.26 8.77
CA GLY A 62 26.07 -26.20 8.12
C GLY A 62 25.23 -25.10 7.47
N GLY A 63 23.90 -25.26 7.41
CA GLY A 63 23.00 -24.33 6.73
C GLY A 63 23.21 -24.27 5.21
N LYS A 64 23.57 -25.41 4.59
CA LYS A 64 23.89 -25.51 3.15
C LYS A 64 22.73 -26.01 2.30
N VAL A 65 21.77 -26.71 2.90
CA VAL A 65 20.52 -27.15 2.24
C VAL A 65 19.36 -26.16 2.52
N CYS A 66 19.27 -25.71 3.76
CA CYS A 66 18.29 -24.75 4.27
C CYS A 66 18.95 -23.89 5.36
N ASP A 67 18.17 -23.09 6.12
CA ASP A 67 18.67 -22.46 7.34
C ASP A 67 19.25 -23.50 8.32
N LYS A 68 20.21 -23.07 9.14
CA LYS A 68 21.00 -23.95 10.01
C LYS A 68 20.13 -24.76 10.98
N VAL A 69 20.16 -26.09 10.88
CA VAL A 69 19.47 -27.01 11.82
C VAL A 69 20.49 -27.52 12.85
N LEU A 70 20.49 -26.96 14.06
CA LEU A 70 21.44 -27.34 15.11
C LEU A 70 21.18 -28.76 15.61
N TYR A 71 22.26 -29.53 15.81
CA TYR A 71 22.22 -30.92 16.26
C TYR A 71 21.51 -31.87 15.28
N ALA A 72 21.48 -31.57 13.97
CA ALA A 72 20.86 -32.44 12.96
C ALA A 72 21.46 -33.87 12.94
N LYS A 73 22.67 -34.08 13.48
CA LYS A 73 23.22 -35.43 13.73
C LYS A 73 22.34 -36.32 14.60
N ARG A 74 21.44 -35.74 15.41
CA ARG A 74 20.49 -36.47 16.25
C ARG A 74 19.17 -36.83 15.53
N LEU A 75 19.02 -36.42 14.27
CA LEU A 75 17.92 -36.92 13.44
C LEU A 75 18.20 -38.38 13.10
N VAL A 76 17.15 -39.18 13.09
CA VAL A 76 17.15 -40.56 12.63
C VAL A 76 16.46 -40.57 11.28
N CYS A 77 17.06 -41.21 10.28
CA CYS A 77 16.58 -41.19 8.90
C CYS A 77 16.08 -42.58 8.52
N HIS A 78 14.94 -42.64 7.85
CA HIS A 78 14.31 -43.85 7.38
C HIS A 78 13.98 -43.73 5.89
N THR A 79 13.78 -44.86 5.22
CA THR A 79 13.13 -44.88 3.91
C THR A 79 11.70 -44.37 4.02
N GLY A 80 11.23 -43.68 2.99
CA GLY A 80 9.90 -43.08 2.93
C GLY A 80 8.77 -44.00 2.47
N ASP A 81 9.04 -45.29 2.37
CA ASP A 81 8.09 -46.34 1.99
C ASP A 81 7.33 -46.87 3.22
N GLU A 82 6.33 -47.74 2.99
CA GLU A 82 5.46 -48.28 4.04
C GLU A 82 6.22 -49.04 5.14
N ASN A 83 7.45 -49.51 4.85
CA ASN A 83 8.27 -50.31 5.76
C ASN A 83 9.24 -49.48 6.64
N GLN A 84 9.46 -48.19 6.35
CA GLN A 84 10.31 -47.24 7.10
C GLN A 84 11.64 -47.82 7.62
N HIS A 85 12.41 -48.48 6.75
CA HIS A 85 13.71 -49.05 7.12
C HIS A 85 14.69 -47.96 7.56
N LEU A 86 15.40 -48.23 8.66
CA LEU A 86 16.40 -47.33 9.22
C LEU A 86 17.60 -47.21 8.26
N LEU A 87 18.01 -45.98 7.95
CA LEU A 87 19.19 -45.68 7.15
C LEU A 87 20.41 -45.45 8.05
N GLU A 88 21.50 -46.16 7.79
CA GLU A 88 22.79 -45.97 8.46
C GLU A 88 23.50 -44.70 7.97
N GLU A 89 24.47 -44.21 8.75
CA GLU A 89 25.19 -42.96 8.45
C GLU A 89 25.97 -43.02 7.11
N SER A 90 26.40 -44.20 6.69
CA SER A 90 27.08 -44.46 5.42
C SER A 90 26.14 -44.62 4.22
N ASP A 91 24.84 -44.80 4.43
CA ASP A 91 23.88 -45.00 3.35
C ASP A 91 23.65 -43.72 2.56
N LYS A 92 23.31 -43.85 1.28
CA LYS A 92 22.92 -42.71 0.44
C LYS A 92 21.56 -42.20 0.87
N VAL A 93 21.41 -40.88 0.96
CA VAL A 93 20.10 -40.28 1.24
C VAL A 93 19.16 -40.53 0.04
N PRO A 94 17.91 -41.00 0.26
CA PRO A 94 16.95 -41.17 -0.81
C PRO A 94 16.75 -39.88 -1.61
N THR A 95 16.79 -39.98 -2.93
CA THR A 95 16.54 -38.86 -3.86
C THR A 95 15.34 -39.21 -4.75
N GLN A 96 14.72 -38.20 -5.37
CA GLN A 96 13.49 -38.37 -6.15
C GLN A 96 13.62 -39.51 -7.18
N PRO A 97 12.59 -40.37 -7.29
CA PRO A 97 11.24 -40.23 -6.73
C PRO A 97 11.07 -40.75 -5.29
N SER A 98 12.13 -41.26 -4.66
CA SER A 98 12.10 -41.73 -3.27
C SER A 98 12.23 -40.56 -2.29
N LEU A 99 11.65 -40.72 -1.10
CA LEU A 99 11.67 -39.70 -0.05
C LEU A 99 12.37 -40.24 1.20
N VAL A 100 12.96 -39.34 1.99
CA VAL A 100 13.57 -39.65 3.29
C VAL A 100 12.59 -39.27 4.40
N ALA A 101 12.25 -40.23 5.26
CA ALA A 101 11.48 -39.96 6.46
C ALA A 101 12.44 -39.61 7.60
N VAL A 102 12.12 -38.58 8.39
CA VAL A 102 12.97 -38.13 9.49
C VAL A 102 12.23 -38.23 10.82
N SER A 103 12.93 -38.70 11.85
CA SER A 103 12.46 -38.74 13.23
C SER A 103 13.55 -38.25 14.19
N GLY A 104 13.22 -38.00 15.45
CA GLY A 104 14.20 -37.53 16.45
C GLY A 104 13.60 -36.61 17.51
N PRO A 105 14.44 -35.96 18.33
CA PRO A 105 13.99 -35.02 19.36
C PRO A 105 13.11 -33.92 18.76
N GLY A 106 11.92 -33.70 19.33
CA GLY A 106 10.90 -32.83 18.74
C GLY A 106 11.36 -31.39 18.47
N ASN A 107 12.27 -30.86 19.29
CA ASN A 107 12.85 -29.54 19.08
C ASN A 107 13.75 -29.46 17.83
N ILE A 108 14.40 -30.56 17.45
CA ILE A 108 15.26 -30.64 16.25
C ILE A 108 14.38 -30.86 15.00
N VAL A 109 13.35 -31.71 15.11
CA VAL A 109 12.35 -31.91 14.03
C VAL A 109 11.60 -30.61 13.74
N GLN A 110 11.19 -29.86 14.75
CA GLN A 110 10.56 -28.53 14.58
C GLN A 110 11.52 -27.51 13.95
N MET A 111 12.81 -27.59 14.25
CA MET A 111 13.81 -26.70 13.66
C MET A 111 14.01 -27.01 12.18
N LEU A 112 14.02 -28.29 11.81
CA LEU A 112 14.05 -28.73 10.42
C LEU A 112 12.78 -28.30 9.68
N ASP A 113 11.60 -28.51 10.27
CA ASP A 113 10.32 -28.06 9.73
C ASP A 113 10.33 -26.56 9.42
N LEU A 114 10.70 -25.71 10.40
CA LEU A 114 10.76 -24.26 10.22
C LEU A 114 11.76 -23.84 9.13
N ALA A 115 12.94 -24.48 9.10
CA ALA A 115 13.98 -24.20 8.11
C ALA A 115 13.55 -24.59 6.70
N MET A 116 12.83 -25.71 6.54
CA MET A 116 12.30 -26.14 5.24
C MET A 116 11.11 -25.28 4.80
N ARG A 117 10.21 -24.87 5.70
CA ARG A 117 9.11 -23.92 5.38
C ARG A 117 9.62 -22.64 4.76
N LYS A 118 10.69 -22.10 5.33
CA LYS A 118 11.29 -20.85 4.87
C LYS A 118 11.99 -21.00 3.51
N ARG A 119 12.53 -22.19 3.21
CA ARG A 119 13.28 -22.45 1.97
C ARG A 119 12.40 -22.89 0.81
N LEU A 120 11.42 -23.77 1.06
CA LEU A 120 10.63 -24.48 0.05
C LEU A 120 9.13 -24.12 0.10
N GLY A 121 8.68 -23.30 1.07
CA GLY A 121 7.26 -23.02 1.31
C GLY A 121 6.61 -24.04 2.27
N PRO A 122 5.31 -23.89 2.59
CA PRO A 122 4.64 -24.73 3.59
C PRO A 122 4.61 -26.22 3.18
N ALA A 123 4.75 -27.12 4.16
CA ALA A 123 4.69 -28.57 3.92
C ALA A 123 3.35 -29.00 3.30
N ILE A 124 3.40 -30.03 2.46
CA ILE A 124 2.22 -30.71 1.93
C ILE A 124 1.68 -31.62 3.04
N PRO A 125 0.43 -31.44 3.52
CA PRO A 125 -0.12 -32.29 4.59
C PRO A 125 -0.38 -33.72 4.11
N PRO A 126 -0.42 -34.72 5.00
CA PRO A 126 -0.74 -36.09 4.61
C PRO A 126 -2.15 -36.18 4.01
N PRO A 127 -2.41 -37.13 3.09
CA PRO A 127 -3.76 -37.41 2.60
C PRO A 127 -4.65 -37.84 3.77
N ILE A 128 -5.80 -37.19 3.96
CA ILE A 128 -6.75 -37.54 5.01
C ILE A 128 -7.63 -38.68 4.49
N GLU A 129 -7.45 -39.89 5.01
CA GLU A 129 -8.46 -40.94 4.89
C GLU A 129 -9.66 -40.61 5.79
N ALA A 130 -10.86 -40.82 5.25
CA ALA A 130 -12.12 -40.47 5.89
C ALA A 130 -12.36 -41.33 7.14
N ALA A 131 -12.05 -40.81 8.32
CA ALA A 131 -12.47 -41.39 9.59
C ALA A 131 -13.83 -40.81 10.00
N GLU A 132 -14.85 -41.67 9.95
CA GLU A 132 -16.23 -41.36 10.34
C GLU A 132 -16.33 -40.93 11.82
N GLY A 133 -17.15 -39.89 12.06
CA GLY A 133 -17.28 -39.22 13.34
C GLY A 133 -17.78 -40.10 14.49
N ARG A 134 -16.95 -40.25 15.53
CA ARG A 134 -17.37 -40.67 16.87
C ARG A 134 -17.09 -39.57 17.89
N ALA A 135 -18.05 -39.28 18.77
CA ALA A 135 -17.89 -38.36 19.90
C ALA A 135 -17.42 -39.14 21.13
N PHE A 136 -16.53 -38.57 21.95
CA PHE A 136 -16.09 -39.17 23.22
C PHE A 136 -16.64 -38.36 24.41
N ALA A 137 -17.03 -39.07 25.48
CA ALA A 137 -17.49 -38.47 26.74
C ALA A 137 -16.34 -38.33 27.75
N CYS A 138 -16.37 -37.28 28.58
CA CYS A 138 -15.39 -37.07 29.64
C CYS A 138 -15.45 -38.17 30.71
N ALA A 139 -14.30 -38.73 31.11
CA ALA A 139 -14.23 -39.83 32.09
C ALA A 139 -14.60 -39.44 33.55
N SER A 140 -14.73 -38.14 33.85
CA SER A 140 -15.13 -37.68 35.18
C SER A 140 -16.66 -37.69 35.31
N ARG A 141 -17.19 -38.54 36.20
CA ARG A 141 -18.65 -38.79 36.39
C ARG A 141 -19.48 -37.52 36.68
N SER A 142 -18.87 -36.40 37.05
CA SER A 142 -19.54 -35.13 37.35
C SER A 142 -19.46 -34.09 36.22
N CYS A 143 -18.79 -34.39 35.09
CA CYS A 143 -18.54 -33.43 34.01
C CYS A 143 -19.49 -33.62 32.82
N LYS A 144 -20.28 -32.58 32.47
CA LYS A 144 -21.32 -32.61 31.41
C LYS A 144 -20.90 -32.04 30.03
N LEU A 145 -19.61 -32.10 29.67
CA LEU A 145 -19.09 -31.58 28.39
C LEU A 145 -18.62 -32.71 27.46
N MET A 146 -18.95 -32.66 26.16
CA MET A 146 -18.47 -33.59 25.13
C MET A 146 -17.12 -33.15 24.53
N VAL A 147 -16.27 -34.11 24.17
CA VAL A 147 -14.99 -33.86 23.48
C VAL A 147 -15.11 -34.41 22.06
N HIS A 148 -15.16 -33.53 21.06
CA HIS A 148 -15.17 -33.89 19.64
C HIS A 148 -13.75 -33.91 19.07
N SER A 149 -13.48 -34.84 18.15
CA SER A 149 -12.26 -34.92 17.34
C SER A 149 -12.33 -34.09 16.04
N ASP A 150 -13.46 -33.42 15.76
CA ASP A 150 -13.73 -32.66 14.53
C ASP A 150 -13.63 -31.14 14.79
N PHE A 151 -12.71 -30.49 14.07
CA PHE A 151 -12.43 -29.05 14.15
C PHE A 151 -13.64 -28.19 13.75
N ALA A 152 -14.57 -28.73 12.94
CA ALA A 152 -15.74 -28.01 12.45
C ALA A 152 -16.83 -27.78 13.52
N LYS A 153 -16.74 -28.40 14.70
CA LYS A 153 -17.78 -28.32 15.76
C LYS A 153 -17.34 -27.65 17.07
N GLY A 154 -16.11 -27.15 17.18
CA GLY A 154 -15.61 -26.44 18.37
C GLY A 154 -15.47 -27.35 19.61
N GLY A 155 -14.32 -28.00 19.77
CA GLY A 155 -14.07 -28.89 20.91
C GLY A 155 -13.56 -28.14 22.15
N TYR A 156 -14.31 -28.19 23.26
CA TYR A 156 -13.87 -27.64 24.55
C TYR A 156 -13.64 -28.74 25.60
N CYS A 157 -12.57 -28.62 26.38
CA CYS A 157 -12.26 -29.47 27.53
C CYS A 157 -12.72 -28.82 28.85
N CYS A 158 -13.06 -29.64 29.85
CA CYS A 158 -13.24 -29.14 31.21
C CYS A 158 -11.89 -28.79 31.85
N SER A 159 -11.91 -27.93 32.86
CA SER A 159 -10.71 -27.42 33.54
C SER A 159 -9.86 -28.52 34.21
N LEU A 160 -10.49 -29.62 34.64
CA LEU A 160 -9.80 -30.81 35.17
C LEU A 160 -9.02 -31.56 34.07
N CYS A 161 -9.61 -31.76 32.89
CA CYS A 161 -8.96 -32.43 31.75
C CYS A 161 -7.85 -31.57 31.11
N GLN A 162 -8.02 -30.25 31.08
CA GLN A 162 -6.96 -29.32 30.66
C GLN A 162 -5.70 -29.45 31.53
N LYS A 163 -5.87 -29.52 32.86
CA LYS A 163 -4.72 -29.67 33.79
C LYS A 163 -3.92 -30.95 33.55
N LYS A 164 -4.57 -32.00 33.04
CA LYS A 164 -3.91 -33.26 32.61
C LYS A 164 -3.48 -33.26 31.14
N ARG A 165 -3.60 -32.13 30.41
CA ARG A 165 -3.36 -31.98 28.96
C ARG A 165 -4.06 -33.04 28.09
N GLY A 166 -5.27 -33.45 28.47
CA GLY A 166 -6.04 -34.40 27.65
C GLY A 166 -5.43 -35.81 27.54
N ARG A 167 -4.50 -36.22 28.42
CA ARG A 167 -3.85 -37.56 28.39
C ARG A 167 -4.80 -38.76 28.37
N GLU A 168 -6.04 -38.57 28.81
CA GLU A 168 -7.07 -39.62 28.86
C GLU A 168 -8.03 -39.55 27.63
N HIS A 169 -7.74 -38.72 26.62
CA HIS A 169 -8.52 -38.56 25.37
C HIS A 169 -7.65 -38.75 24.10
N SER A 170 -8.28 -38.73 22.92
CA SER A 170 -7.63 -38.84 21.60
C SER A 170 -6.45 -37.86 21.42
N PRO A 171 -5.37 -38.25 20.70
CA PRO A 171 -4.20 -37.40 20.43
C PRO A 171 -4.51 -36.10 19.65
N SER A 172 -5.71 -35.98 19.05
CA SER A 172 -6.20 -34.77 18.36
C SER A 172 -6.82 -33.71 19.28
N CYS A 173 -6.80 -33.91 20.60
CA CYS A 173 -7.36 -32.97 21.57
C CYS A 173 -6.41 -31.80 21.88
N GLU A 174 -6.79 -30.57 21.50
CA GLU A 174 -5.97 -29.36 21.74
C GLU A 174 -5.99 -28.85 23.20
N GLY A 175 -6.83 -29.42 24.07
CA GLY A 175 -6.85 -29.10 25.51
C GLY A 175 -7.40 -27.71 25.87
N VAL A 176 -8.18 -27.10 24.99
CA VAL A 176 -8.73 -25.74 25.15
C VAL A 176 -9.92 -25.73 26.12
N THR A 177 -9.91 -24.85 27.12
CA THR A 177 -10.99 -24.76 28.13
C THR A 177 -12.24 -24.10 27.57
N ALA A 178 -13.43 -24.60 27.93
CA ALA A 178 -14.69 -23.94 27.58
C ALA A 178 -14.77 -22.52 28.20
N PRO A 179 -15.13 -21.47 27.43
CA PRO A 179 -15.44 -20.16 28.00
C PRO A 179 -16.69 -20.24 28.90
N LYS A 180 -16.82 -19.32 29.87
CA LYS A 180 -17.89 -19.33 30.89
C LYS A 180 -19.32 -19.38 30.34
N HIS A 181 -19.50 -19.01 29.06
CA HIS A 181 -20.79 -18.92 28.38
C HIS A 181 -20.96 -19.97 27.26
N ALA A 182 -20.05 -20.94 27.16
CA ALA A 182 -20.20 -22.02 26.19
C ALA A 182 -21.50 -22.82 26.48
N PRO A 183 -22.30 -23.14 25.45
CA PRO A 183 -23.54 -23.88 25.63
C PRO A 183 -23.28 -25.25 26.26
N LYS A 184 -24.05 -25.60 27.30
CA LYS A 184 -24.04 -26.94 27.90
C LYS A 184 -24.90 -27.87 27.04
N ALA A 185 -24.48 -29.13 26.88
CA ALA A 185 -25.26 -30.09 26.10
C ALA A 185 -26.66 -30.32 26.72
N SER A 186 -27.70 -30.22 25.90
CA SER A 186 -29.01 -30.81 26.18
C SER A 186 -28.92 -32.33 25.99
N PRO A 187 -29.56 -33.15 26.85
CA PRO A 187 -29.61 -34.61 26.68
C PRO A 187 -30.31 -35.10 25.40
N GLU A 188 -30.95 -34.21 24.62
CA GLU A 188 -31.91 -34.58 23.57
C GLU A 188 -31.45 -34.24 22.13
N ALA A 189 -30.14 -34.31 21.85
CA ALA A 189 -29.66 -34.27 20.47
C ALA A 189 -29.92 -35.63 19.78
N VAL A 190 -31.13 -35.79 19.25
CA VAL A 190 -31.54 -36.94 18.42
C VAL A 190 -30.86 -36.85 17.03
N PRO A 191 -30.37 -37.96 16.45
CA PRO A 191 -29.80 -37.96 15.10
C PRO A 191 -30.83 -37.55 14.04
N LEU A 192 -30.42 -36.70 13.09
CA LEU A 192 -31.19 -36.31 11.90
C LEU A 192 -31.62 -37.55 11.11
N GLN A 193 -32.89 -37.93 11.24
CA GLN A 193 -33.59 -38.76 10.26
C GLN A 193 -33.83 -37.91 9.01
N LEU A 194 -33.37 -38.40 7.86
CA LEU A 194 -33.82 -37.96 6.53
C LEU A 194 -35.34 -38.09 6.46
N ALA A 195 -36.05 -36.98 6.36
CA ALA A 195 -37.48 -36.95 6.11
C ALA A 195 -37.79 -37.40 4.66
N PRO A 196 -38.97 -38.01 4.43
CA PRO A 196 -39.19 -38.96 3.34
C PRO A 196 -39.42 -38.32 1.97
N ALA A 197 -39.11 -39.10 0.94
CA ALA A 197 -39.36 -38.83 -0.47
C ALA A 197 -40.80 -38.39 -0.73
N LEU A 198 -40.97 -37.27 -1.45
CA LEU A 198 -42.25 -36.87 -2.02
C LEU A 198 -42.19 -36.97 -3.55
N ALA A 199 -43.00 -37.92 -4.03
CA ALA A 199 -43.68 -38.06 -5.33
C ALA A 199 -42.88 -38.00 -6.64
N THR A 200 -42.90 -39.13 -7.35
CA THR A 200 -42.57 -39.40 -8.76
C THR A 200 -43.68 -38.93 -9.73
N PRO A 201 -43.47 -38.92 -11.07
CA PRO A 201 -43.08 -37.76 -11.88
C PRO A 201 -44.19 -37.28 -12.85
N ILE A 202 -44.06 -36.08 -13.42
CA ILE A 202 -44.78 -35.70 -14.65
C ILE A 202 -43.76 -35.26 -15.71
N VAL A 203 -43.53 -36.17 -16.66
CA VAL A 203 -42.68 -36.00 -17.84
C VAL A 203 -43.09 -34.76 -18.65
N SER A 204 -42.19 -33.79 -18.80
CA SER A 204 -42.26 -32.77 -19.87
C SER A 204 -40.87 -32.37 -20.42
N GLY A 205 -40.24 -33.32 -21.13
CA GLY A 205 -39.57 -33.16 -22.43
C GLY A 205 -38.67 -31.96 -22.80
N GLY A 206 -38.05 -31.21 -21.88
CA GLY A 206 -37.11 -30.12 -22.20
C GLY A 206 -35.82 -30.17 -21.37
N LYS A 207 -34.71 -29.66 -21.91
CA LYS A 207 -33.44 -29.52 -21.14
C LYS A 207 -33.66 -28.58 -19.95
N ARG A 208 -33.18 -28.93 -18.75
CA ARG A 208 -33.27 -28.03 -17.59
C ARG A 208 -32.19 -26.95 -17.65
N ARG A 209 -32.47 -25.85 -16.96
CA ARG A 209 -31.55 -24.73 -16.82
C ARG A 209 -31.46 -24.25 -15.38
N VAL A 210 -30.27 -23.82 -15.00
CA VAL A 210 -30.03 -23.05 -13.79
C VAL A 210 -29.67 -21.63 -14.21
N LEU A 211 -30.56 -20.70 -13.93
CA LEU A 211 -30.34 -19.28 -14.15
C LEU A 211 -29.89 -18.65 -12.84
N VAL A 212 -28.82 -17.87 -12.86
CA VAL A 212 -28.37 -17.07 -11.71
C VAL A 212 -28.56 -15.61 -12.08
N LEU A 213 -29.41 -14.91 -11.33
CA LEU A 213 -29.68 -13.49 -11.46
C LEU A 213 -29.02 -12.75 -10.30
N ARG A 214 -28.15 -11.79 -10.62
CA ARG A 214 -27.61 -10.86 -9.62
C ARG A 214 -28.69 -9.88 -9.19
N HIS A 215 -28.70 -9.50 -7.91
CA HIS A 215 -29.48 -8.35 -7.45
C HIS A 215 -29.22 -7.06 -8.27
N GLY A 216 -30.15 -6.10 -8.20
CA GLY A 216 -30.03 -4.78 -8.82
C GLY A 216 -28.98 -3.87 -8.17
N SER A 217 -28.83 -2.67 -8.72
CA SER A 217 -27.95 -1.62 -8.17
C SER A 217 -28.29 -1.26 -6.73
N ARG A 218 -27.26 -0.97 -5.93
CA ARG A 218 -27.32 -0.70 -4.50
C ARG A 218 -26.21 0.30 -4.11
N PRO A 219 -26.37 1.06 -3.01
CA PRO A 219 -25.24 1.72 -2.36
C PRO A 219 -24.30 0.69 -1.71
N ASP A 220 -23.03 1.04 -1.53
CA ASP A 220 -22.00 0.20 -0.88
C ASP A 220 -21.66 0.72 0.53
N ASP A 221 -22.64 1.25 1.24
CA ASP A 221 -22.50 1.93 2.55
C ASP A 221 -22.67 0.99 3.77
N CYS A 222 -23.21 -0.21 3.57
CA CYS A 222 -23.43 -1.18 4.64
C CYS A 222 -23.40 -2.64 4.12
N ALA A 223 -23.48 -3.62 5.02
CA ALA A 223 -23.41 -5.05 4.67
C ALA A 223 -24.69 -5.58 3.99
N ASP A 224 -25.87 -5.04 4.34
CA ASP A 224 -27.13 -5.41 3.69
C ASP A 224 -28.00 -4.21 3.25
N PRO A 225 -27.53 -3.43 2.27
CA PRO A 225 -28.25 -2.30 1.71
C PRO A 225 -29.46 -2.77 0.88
N LEU A 226 -30.43 -1.86 0.78
CA LEU A 226 -31.55 -1.96 -0.16
C LEU A 226 -31.08 -1.61 -1.59
N LEU A 227 -31.94 -1.87 -2.57
CA LEU A 227 -31.75 -1.36 -3.93
C LEU A 227 -31.80 0.19 -3.94
N ASP A 228 -30.98 0.79 -4.79
CA ASP A 228 -31.08 2.21 -5.13
C ASP A 228 -32.13 2.44 -6.24
N SER A 229 -32.40 3.70 -6.59
CA SER A 229 -33.38 4.05 -7.61
C SER A 229 -33.07 3.47 -9.01
N LEU A 230 -31.80 3.21 -9.32
CA LEU A 230 -31.41 2.53 -10.55
C LEU A 230 -31.71 1.03 -10.44
N GLY A 231 -31.42 0.40 -9.30
CA GLY A 231 -31.72 -0.99 -9.02
C GLY A 231 -33.21 -1.28 -9.12
N GLU A 232 -34.07 -0.41 -8.59
CA GLU A 232 -35.52 -0.54 -8.73
C GLU A 232 -35.98 -0.56 -10.20
N ARG A 233 -35.43 0.32 -11.04
CA ARG A 233 -35.72 0.34 -12.49
C ARG A 233 -35.21 -0.93 -13.19
N GLN A 234 -34.00 -1.37 -12.87
CA GLN A 234 -33.42 -2.59 -13.42
C GLN A 234 -34.29 -3.81 -13.10
N VAL A 235 -34.77 -3.92 -11.86
CA VAL A 235 -35.64 -5.03 -11.45
C VAL A 235 -36.96 -5.04 -12.22
N VAL A 236 -37.55 -3.88 -12.49
CA VAL A 236 -38.76 -3.79 -13.33
C VAL A 236 -38.49 -4.32 -14.74
N ALA A 237 -37.36 -3.91 -15.36
CA ALA A 237 -36.99 -4.37 -16.70
C ALA A 237 -36.69 -5.89 -16.75
N VAL A 238 -35.99 -6.41 -15.75
CA VAL A 238 -35.73 -7.85 -15.61
C VAL A 238 -37.03 -8.63 -15.45
N ALA A 239 -37.96 -8.15 -14.62
CA ALA A 239 -39.26 -8.79 -14.45
C ALA A 239 -40.05 -8.80 -15.78
N GLN A 240 -40.03 -7.71 -16.54
CA GLN A 240 -40.64 -7.69 -17.88
C GLN A 240 -40.02 -8.73 -18.83
N TYR A 241 -38.69 -8.88 -18.81
CA TYR A 241 -38.01 -9.92 -19.59
C TYR A 241 -38.47 -11.33 -19.19
N PHE A 242 -38.52 -11.64 -17.89
CA PHE A 242 -39.00 -12.94 -17.43
C PHE A 242 -40.50 -13.17 -17.70
N LYS A 243 -41.32 -12.11 -17.73
CA LYS A 243 -42.72 -12.19 -18.16
C LYS A 243 -42.87 -12.74 -19.58
N HIS A 244 -41.96 -12.37 -20.49
CA HIS A 244 -41.93 -12.91 -21.86
C HIS A 244 -41.43 -14.36 -21.94
N GLN A 245 -40.64 -14.80 -20.96
CA GLN A 245 -40.16 -16.19 -20.81
C GLN A 245 -41.22 -17.14 -20.24
N VAL A 246 -42.33 -16.65 -19.67
CA VAL A 246 -43.43 -17.46 -19.09
C VAL A 246 -44.06 -18.41 -20.13
N LYS A 247 -44.05 -18.04 -21.41
CA LYS A 247 -44.52 -18.91 -22.50
C LYS A 247 -43.59 -20.10 -22.80
N GLY A 248 -42.49 -20.24 -22.05
CA GLY A 248 -41.42 -21.20 -22.29
C GLY A 248 -40.49 -20.74 -23.41
N GLN A 249 -39.19 -21.04 -23.28
CA GLN A 249 -38.29 -21.01 -24.42
C GLN A 249 -38.32 -22.37 -25.12
N PRO A 250 -38.43 -22.42 -26.47
CA PRO A 250 -38.41 -23.68 -27.19
C PRO A 250 -37.18 -24.52 -26.83
N GLY A 251 -37.39 -25.78 -26.44
CA GLY A 251 -36.32 -26.73 -26.08
C GLY A 251 -35.90 -26.75 -24.60
N PHE A 252 -36.44 -25.86 -23.75
CA PHE A 252 -36.10 -25.81 -22.32
C PHE A 252 -37.32 -25.97 -21.41
N ALA A 253 -37.12 -26.63 -20.27
CA ALA A 253 -38.13 -26.73 -19.22
C ALA A 253 -38.47 -25.34 -18.62
N PRO A 254 -39.74 -25.08 -18.24
CA PRO A 254 -40.16 -23.81 -17.65
C PRO A 254 -39.49 -23.54 -16.30
N ILE A 255 -39.38 -22.28 -15.89
CA ILE A 255 -38.89 -21.91 -14.56
C ILE A 255 -40.03 -22.14 -13.56
N THR A 256 -39.82 -23.05 -12.60
CA THR A 256 -40.86 -23.53 -11.68
C THR A 256 -40.59 -23.18 -10.23
N ALA A 257 -39.38 -22.71 -9.90
CA ALA A 257 -39.01 -22.29 -8.55
C ALA A 257 -37.96 -21.17 -8.56
N ILE A 258 -38.11 -20.22 -7.64
CA ILE A 258 -37.09 -19.20 -7.33
C ILE A 258 -36.44 -19.53 -5.99
N PHE A 259 -35.12 -19.65 -5.98
CA PHE A 259 -34.33 -19.74 -4.75
C PHE A 259 -33.58 -18.44 -4.54
N CYS A 260 -33.82 -17.78 -3.42
CA CYS A 260 -33.31 -16.44 -3.17
C CYS A 260 -32.41 -16.41 -1.93
N SER A 261 -31.34 -15.63 -2.04
CA SER A 261 -30.52 -15.23 -0.89
C SER A 261 -31.34 -14.45 0.15
N PRO A 262 -31.04 -14.55 1.46
CA PRO A 262 -31.76 -13.84 2.52
C PRO A 262 -31.47 -12.33 2.59
N PHE A 263 -30.52 -11.82 1.79
CA PHE A 263 -30.14 -10.40 1.76
C PHE A 263 -31.23 -9.53 1.13
N ALA A 264 -31.40 -8.30 1.63
CA ALA A 264 -32.53 -7.44 1.33
C ALA A 264 -32.64 -7.11 -0.17
N ARG A 265 -31.53 -6.70 -0.79
CA ARG A 265 -31.42 -6.46 -2.23
C ARG A 265 -31.76 -7.67 -3.12
N ALA A 266 -31.48 -8.88 -2.65
CA ALA A 266 -31.81 -10.11 -3.39
C ALA A 266 -33.32 -10.36 -3.33
N LEU A 267 -33.93 -10.23 -2.14
CA LEU A 267 -35.37 -10.31 -1.96
C LEU A 267 -36.13 -9.26 -2.77
N GLN A 268 -35.68 -8.00 -2.76
CA GLN A 268 -36.25 -6.91 -3.56
C GLN A 268 -36.15 -7.16 -5.07
N THR A 269 -35.15 -7.92 -5.51
CA THR A 269 -34.98 -8.35 -6.90
C THR A 269 -35.89 -9.54 -7.24
N ALA A 270 -35.97 -10.54 -6.35
CA ALA A 270 -36.72 -11.77 -6.58
C ALA A 270 -38.23 -11.54 -6.64
N GLY A 271 -38.75 -10.68 -5.77
CA GLY A 271 -40.16 -10.40 -5.62
C GLY A 271 -40.93 -10.04 -6.90
N PRO A 272 -40.52 -8.98 -7.63
CA PRO A 272 -41.13 -8.62 -8.90
C PRO A 272 -41.03 -9.72 -9.97
N VAL A 273 -39.93 -10.49 -9.99
CA VAL A 273 -39.73 -11.61 -10.92
C VAL A 273 -40.64 -12.80 -10.57
N ALA A 274 -40.82 -13.08 -9.28
CA ALA A 274 -41.72 -14.11 -8.79
C ALA A 274 -43.17 -13.85 -9.21
N ARG A 275 -43.63 -12.60 -9.07
CA ARG A 275 -44.99 -12.19 -9.44
C ARG A 275 -45.30 -12.36 -10.93
N VAL A 276 -44.34 -12.05 -11.81
CA VAL A 276 -44.55 -12.21 -13.26
C VAL A 276 -44.45 -13.66 -13.71
N LEU A 277 -43.61 -14.48 -13.04
CA LEU A 277 -43.47 -15.91 -13.33
C LEU A 277 -44.58 -16.75 -12.69
N GLY A 278 -45.29 -16.23 -11.68
CA GLY A 278 -46.32 -16.97 -10.95
C GLY A 278 -45.75 -18.10 -10.09
N VAL A 279 -44.51 -17.98 -9.62
CA VAL A 279 -43.82 -18.98 -8.80
C VAL A 279 -43.38 -18.39 -7.47
N PRO A 280 -43.35 -19.17 -6.37
CA PRO A 280 -42.95 -18.66 -5.07
C PRO A 280 -41.44 -18.41 -4.95
N VAL A 281 -41.06 -17.52 -4.03
CA VAL A 281 -39.69 -17.29 -3.59
C VAL A 281 -39.38 -18.16 -2.37
N ARG A 282 -38.45 -19.11 -2.53
CA ARG A 282 -37.90 -19.94 -1.46
C ARG A 282 -36.60 -19.32 -0.95
N VAL A 283 -36.56 -18.94 0.32
CA VAL A 283 -35.36 -18.33 0.92
C VAL A 283 -34.34 -19.42 1.28
N GLU A 284 -33.25 -19.49 0.52
CA GLU A 284 -32.18 -20.49 0.69
C GLU A 284 -30.86 -19.80 1.03
N TRP A 285 -30.45 -19.91 2.30
CA TRP A 285 -29.25 -19.26 2.82
C TRP A 285 -27.96 -19.81 2.21
N GLY A 286 -28.00 -20.99 1.60
CA GLY A 286 -26.91 -21.55 0.82
C GLY A 286 -26.49 -20.67 -0.36
N PHE A 287 -27.34 -19.75 -0.81
CA PHE A 287 -27.06 -18.74 -1.83
C PHE A 287 -26.70 -17.35 -1.29
N SER A 288 -26.40 -17.24 0.01
CA SER A 288 -25.87 -16.00 0.63
C SER A 288 -24.62 -15.50 -0.10
N GLU A 289 -24.35 -14.19 0.02
CA GLU A 289 -23.14 -13.55 -0.52
C GLU A 289 -21.87 -14.28 -0.06
N LEU A 290 -20.74 -14.01 -0.72
CA LEU A 290 -19.46 -14.47 -0.22
C LEU A 290 -19.20 -13.84 1.15
N LEU A 291 -19.13 -14.67 2.19
CA LEU A 291 -18.88 -14.21 3.56
C LEU A 291 -17.39 -13.97 3.80
N ALA A 292 -16.80 -13.01 3.09
CA ALA A 292 -15.37 -12.69 3.16
C ALA A 292 -15.05 -11.66 4.25
N HIS A 293 -14.46 -12.11 5.37
CA HIS A 293 -14.01 -11.24 6.45
C HIS A 293 -12.83 -10.37 6.00
N ASN A 294 -12.83 -9.07 6.33
CA ASN A 294 -11.86 -8.08 5.86
C ASN A 294 -11.83 -7.90 4.32
N TRP A 295 -12.96 -8.16 3.65
CA TRP A 295 -13.13 -7.82 2.23
C TRP A 295 -14.54 -7.34 1.91
N LEU A 296 -15.56 -8.16 2.15
CA LEU A 296 -16.97 -7.79 1.94
C LEU A 296 -17.67 -7.46 3.26
N HIS A 297 -17.15 -7.98 4.37
CA HIS A 297 -17.70 -7.79 5.69
C HIS A 297 -16.60 -7.57 6.72
N GLU A 298 -16.75 -6.55 7.56
CA GLU A 298 -15.91 -6.34 8.75
C GLU A 298 -16.35 -7.24 9.92
N GLU A 299 -17.65 -7.57 10.00
CA GLU A 299 -18.25 -8.40 11.06
C GLU A 299 -19.18 -9.47 10.45
N ASP A 300 -19.61 -10.47 11.25
CA ASP A 300 -20.54 -11.51 10.78
C ASP A 300 -21.93 -10.90 10.49
N PRO A 301 -22.42 -10.90 9.23
CA PRO A 301 -23.73 -10.35 8.89
C PRO A 301 -24.89 -11.30 9.23
N LEU A 302 -24.63 -12.58 9.52
CA LEU A 302 -25.68 -13.57 9.67
C LEU A 302 -26.63 -13.31 10.87
N PRO A 303 -26.18 -12.84 12.05
CA PRO A 303 -27.06 -12.56 13.18
C PRO A 303 -28.14 -11.52 12.88
N CYS A 304 -27.80 -10.43 12.16
CA CYS A 304 -28.77 -9.38 11.83
C CYS A 304 -29.76 -9.81 10.74
N LEU A 305 -29.36 -10.73 9.86
CA LEU A 305 -30.26 -11.35 8.89
C LEU A 305 -31.22 -12.34 9.59
N ARG A 306 -30.73 -13.10 10.58
CA ARG A 306 -31.52 -14.11 11.31
C ARG A 306 -32.58 -13.50 12.22
N SER A 307 -32.40 -12.26 12.66
CA SER A 307 -33.38 -11.54 13.49
C SER A 307 -34.57 -10.98 12.70
N ARG A 308 -34.61 -11.14 11.37
CA ARG A 308 -35.72 -10.62 10.54
C ARG A 308 -37.02 -11.36 10.83
N THR A 309 -38.08 -10.57 11.03
CA THR A 309 -39.43 -11.10 11.14
C THR A 309 -39.96 -11.55 9.78
N ARG A 310 -40.94 -12.45 9.79
CA ARG A 310 -41.69 -12.88 8.60
C ARG A 310 -42.24 -11.69 7.81
N GLU A 311 -42.88 -10.76 8.51
CA GLU A 311 -43.41 -9.51 7.93
C GLU A 311 -42.34 -8.69 7.22
N ARG A 312 -41.11 -8.62 7.78
CA ARG A 312 -40.01 -7.89 7.14
C ARG A 312 -39.57 -8.56 5.84
N LEU A 313 -39.53 -9.90 5.79
CA LEU A 313 -39.19 -10.64 4.58
C LEU A 313 -40.26 -10.41 3.50
N GLU A 314 -41.54 -10.52 3.85
CA GLU A 314 -42.67 -10.26 2.93
C GLU A 314 -42.63 -8.83 2.39
N LYS A 315 -42.33 -7.84 3.25
CA LYS A 315 -42.17 -6.45 2.81
C LYS A 315 -41.03 -6.25 1.82
N LEU A 316 -39.92 -7.00 1.97
CA LEU A 316 -38.76 -6.91 1.08
C LEU A 316 -39.02 -7.57 -0.28
N ALA A 317 -39.65 -8.74 -0.32
CA ALA A 317 -39.99 -9.44 -1.56
C ALA A 317 -41.29 -8.92 -2.21
N GLY A 318 -42.05 -8.07 -1.53
CA GLY A 318 -43.42 -7.74 -1.94
C GLY A 318 -44.39 -8.82 -1.48
N GLN A 319 -45.50 -8.38 -0.88
CA GLN A 319 -46.49 -9.20 -0.19
C GLN A 319 -46.87 -10.48 -0.95
N ASP A 320 -47.06 -11.58 -0.21
CA ASP A 320 -47.53 -12.89 -0.67
C ASP A 320 -46.66 -13.64 -1.70
N THR A 321 -45.38 -13.28 -1.85
CA THR A 321 -44.46 -13.97 -2.78
C THR A 321 -43.59 -15.05 -2.14
N ILE A 322 -43.40 -15.04 -0.82
CA ILE A 322 -42.50 -15.94 -0.10
C ILE A 322 -43.21 -17.25 0.25
N ASP A 323 -42.57 -18.38 -0.06
CA ASP A 323 -42.97 -19.70 0.43
C ASP A 323 -42.44 -19.90 1.86
N HIS A 324 -43.34 -19.77 2.82
CA HIS A 324 -43.04 -19.91 4.25
C HIS A 324 -42.99 -21.36 4.75
N GLU A 325 -43.41 -22.31 3.93
CA GLU A 325 -43.29 -23.75 4.22
C GLU A 325 -41.88 -24.25 3.88
N TYR A 326 -41.21 -23.60 2.93
CA TYR A 326 -39.81 -23.89 2.64
C TYR A 326 -38.92 -23.65 3.86
N ARG A 327 -38.07 -24.64 4.16
CA ARG A 327 -37.02 -24.56 5.17
C ARG A 327 -35.68 -24.59 4.46
N THR A 328 -34.82 -23.65 4.82
CA THR A 328 -33.44 -23.58 4.33
C THR A 328 -32.72 -24.89 4.57
N ALA A 329 -32.13 -25.44 3.51
CA ALA A 329 -31.43 -26.72 3.58
C ALA A 329 -29.93 -26.55 3.84
N VAL A 330 -29.35 -25.42 3.44
CA VAL A 330 -27.90 -25.18 3.56
C VAL A 330 -27.65 -23.88 4.31
N GLU A 331 -27.14 -24.00 5.54
CA GLU A 331 -26.78 -22.85 6.37
C GLU A 331 -25.34 -22.38 6.08
N PRO A 332 -25.12 -21.08 5.81
CA PRO A 332 -23.79 -20.51 5.67
C PRO A 332 -23.10 -20.35 7.04
N VAL A 333 -21.77 -20.43 7.03
CA VAL A 333 -20.94 -20.25 8.23
C VAL A 333 -19.91 -19.15 7.96
N TYR A 334 -19.99 -18.07 8.71
CA TYR A 334 -19.03 -16.98 8.64
C TYR A 334 -17.69 -17.33 9.32
N PRO A 335 -16.53 -16.94 8.74
CA PRO A 335 -16.35 -16.45 7.38
C PRO A 335 -16.20 -17.62 6.38
N ASP A 336 -16.62 -17.42 5.12
CA ASP A 336 -16.26 -18.30 4.01
C ASP A 336 -14.75 -18.24 3.72
N VAL A 337 -14.18 -17.04 3.79
CA VAL A 337 -12.78 -16.73 3.55
C VAL A 337 -12.36 -15.49 4.34
N VAL A 338 -11.07 -15.37 4.68
CA VAL A 338 -10.48 -14.15 5.24
C VAL A 338 -9.64 -13.48 4.16
N GLY A 339 -9.93 -12.21 3.86
CA GLY A 339 -9.29 -11.44 2.78
C GLY A 339 -9.92 -11.66 1.40
N ARG A 340 -9.28 -11.06 0.38
CA ARG A 340 -9.77 -11.06 -1.00
C ARG A 340 -9.32 -12.30 -1.78
N LEU A 341 -10.25 -12.91 -2.52
CA LEU A 341 -9.94 -14.01 -3.44
C LEU A 341 -9.20 -13.51 -4.69
N SER A 342 -8.36 -14.37 -5.27
CA SER A 342 -7.70 -14.15 -6.56
C SER A 342 -8.27 -15.09 -7.65
N PRO A 343 -8.27 -14.70 -8.93
CA PRO A 343 -8.68 -15.61 -10.01
C PRO A 343 -7.87 -16.92 -9.95
N GLY A 344 -8.57 -18.04 -9.83
CA GLY A 344 -7.93 -19.36 -9.76
C GLY A 344 -7.57 -19.83 -8.36
N ASP A 345 -7.88 -19.07 -7.30
CA ASP A 345 -7.68 -19.50 -5.90
C ASP A 345 -8.62 -20.65 -5.50
N VAL A 346 -8.18 -21.88 -5.76
CA VAL A 346 -8.95 -23.10 -5.47
C VAL A 346 -9.18 -23.27 -3.97
N ARG A 347 -8.22 -22.90 -3.11
CA ARG A 347 -8.32 -23.12 -1.65
C ARG A 347 -9.29 -22.12 -1.02
N GLY A 348 -9.14 -20.83 -1.32
CA GLY A 348 -10.02 -19.79 -0.78
C GLY A 348 -11.47 -19.94 -1.25
N ARG A 349 -11.67 -20.35 -2.52
CA ARG A 349 -13.02 -20.57 -3.09
C ARG A 349 -13.72 -21.81 -2.55
N ARG A 350 -12.99 -22.80 -2.02
CA ARG A 350 -13.51 -24.14 -1.68
C ARG A 350 -14.76 -24.10 -0.77
N LYS A 351 -14.73 -23.33 0.32
CA LYS A 351 -15.84 -23.30 1.29
C LYS A 351 -17.12 -22.73 0.66
N ALA A 352 -17.01 -21.59 -0.03
CA ALA A 352 -18.12 -20.98 -0.73
C ALA A 352 -18.63 -21.84 -1.89
N THR A 353 -17.75 -22.44 -2.72
CA THR A 353 -18.14 -23.33 -3.80
C THR A 353 -18.86 -24.58 -3.29
N SER A 354 -18.36 -25.21 -2.21
CA SER A 354 -19.01 -26.38 -1.61
C SER A 354 -20.41 -26.06 -1.07
N ARG A 355 -20.56 -24.91 -0.41
CA ARG A 355 -21.86 -24.41 0.07
C ARG A 355 -22.85 -24.22 -1.08
N HIS A 356 -22.44 -23.51 -2.14
CA HIS A 356 -23.28 -23.31 -3.31
C HIS A 356 -23.59 -24.62 -4.04
N LYS A 357 -22.65 -25.55 -4.10
CA LYS A 357 -22.87 -26.89 -4.67
C LYS A 357 -23.94 -27.67 -3.92
N ALA A 358 -23.94 -27.61 -2.59
CA ALA A 358 -25.01 -28.22 -1.79
C ALA A 358 -26.36 -27.54 -2.05
N ALA A 359 -26.39 -26.20 -2.11
CA ALA A 359 -27.61 -25.43 -2.34
C ALA A 359 -28.22 -25.68 -3.73
N VAL A 360 -27.39 -25.73 -4.78
CA VAL A 360 -27.84 -26.04 -6.16
C VAL A 360 -28.43 -27.45 -6.24
N LYS A 361 -27.82 -28.44 -5.56
CA LYS A 361 -28.37 -29.80 -5.51
C LYS A 361 -29.76 -29.84 -4.88
N VAL A 362 -29.96 -29.12 -3.77
CA VAL A 362 -31.28 -28.99 -3.13
C VAL A 362 -32.27 -28.33 -4.09
N ALA A 363 -31.87 -27.24 -4.73
CA ALA A 363 -32.72 -26.49 -5.63
C ALA A 363 -33.19 -27.31 -6.83
N LEU A 364 -32.29 -28.08 -7.44
CA LEU A 364 -32.59 -28.99 -8.55
C LEU A 364 -33.39 -30.23 -8.13
N ALA A 365 -33.25 -30.70 -6.88
CA ALA A 365 -34.04 -31.81 -6.37
C ALA A 365 -35.48 -31.39 -6.01
N ALA A 366 -35.70 -30.11 -5.71
CA ALA A 366 -36.99 -29.57 -5.31
C ALA A 366 -37.91 -29.21 -6.49
N THR A 367 -37.50 -29.45 -7.73
CA THR A 367 -38.32 -29.25 -8.92
C THR A 367 -37.85 -30.04 -10.15
N GLU A 368 -38.79 -30.47 -10.98
CA GLU A 368 -38.48 -31.11 -12.28
C GLU A 368 -38.22 -30.08 -13.40
N GLY A 369 -38.52 -28.80 -13.17
CA GLY A 369 -38.32 -27.71 -14.14
C GLY A 369 -36.96 -27.00 -14.04
N SER A 370 -36.83 -25.87 -14.72
CA SER A 370 -35.68 -24.96 -14.59
C SER A 370 -35.75 -24.18 -13.28
N VAL A 371 -34.59 -23.80 -12.75
CA VAL A 371 -34.45 -23.08 -11.49
C VAL A 371 -33.91 -21.67 -11.74
N LEU A 372 -34.48 -20.68 -11.07
CA LEU A 372 -33.93 -19.33 -11.00
C LEU A 372 -33.36 -19.05 -9.60
N ILE A 373 -32.07 -18.74 -9.52
CA ILE A 373 -31.35 -18.36 -8.31
C ILE A 373 -31.20 -16.84 -8.31
N VAL A 374 -31.71 -16.15 -7.31
CA VAL A 374 -31.55 -14.69 -7.15
C VAL A 374 -30.60 -14.40 -6.00
N ALA A 375 -29.39 -13.92 -6.33
CA ALA A 375 -28.29 -13.84 -5.38
C ALA A 375 -27.27 -12.74 -5.74
N HIS A 376 -25.98 -13.00 -5.52
CA HIS A 376 -24.91 -12.01 -5.49
C HIS A 376 -23.90 -12.20 -6.62
N GLY A 377 -23.03 -11.22 -6.84
CA GLY A 377 -22.06 -11.27 -7.95
C GLY A 377 -21.15 -12.50 -7.93
N SER A 378 -20.67 -12.90 -6.75
CA SER A 378 -19.84 -14.10 -6.57
C SER A 378 -20.62 -15.41 -6.70
N THR A 379 -21.94 -15.40 -6.49
CA THR A 379 -22.79 -16.59 -6.62
C THR A 379 -22.76 -17.14 -8.04
N HIS A 380 -22.60 -16.29 -9.05
CA HIS A 380 -22.45 -16.71 -10.45
C HIS A 380 -21.21 -17.58 -10.65
N ASP A 381 -20.08 -17.20 -10.05
CA ASP A 381 -18.85 -17.99 -10.07
C ASP A 381 -19.05 -19.34 -9.36
N PHE A 382 -19.59 -19.32 -8.13
CA PHE A 382 -19.69 -20.55 -7.33
C PHE A 382 -20.74 -21.54 -7.85
N VAL A 383 -21.84 -21.07 -8.44
CA VAL A 383 -22.84 -21.94 -9.09
C VAL A 383 -22.28 -22.53 -10.38
N ALA A 384 -21.61 -21.71 -11.21
CA ALA A 384 -20.94 -22.21 -12.41
C ALA A 384 -19.85 -23.24 -12.06
N ALA A 385 -19.00 -22.97 -11.07
CA ALA A 385 -17.99 -23.92 -10.59
C ALA A 385 -18.59 -25.18 -9.96
N ALA A 386 -19.79 -25.09 -9.35
CA ALA A 386 -20.47 -26.24 -8.77
C ALA A 386 -21.04 -27.21 -9.81
N LEU A 387 -21.55 -26.67 -10.92
CA LEU A 387 -22.17 -27.43 -12.02
C LEU A 387 -21.16 -27.84 -13.10
N CYS A 388 -20.17 -26.99 -13.38
CA CYS A 388 -19.19 -27.13 -14.46
C CYS A 388 -17.76 -27.15 -13.90
N PRO A 389 -17.31 -28.26 -13.25
CA PRO A 389 -15.98 -28.33 -12.62
C PRO A 389 -14.82 -28.39 -13.63
N ALA A 390 -15.09 -28.64 -14.91
CA ALA A 390 -14.07 -28.67 -15.97
C ALA A 390 -13.59 -27.24 -16.30
N ALA A 391 -12.27 -27.04 -16.34
CA ALA A 391 -11.65 -25.71 -16.46
C ALA A 391 -11.97 -24.96 -17.77
N TRP A 392 -12.43 -25.66 -18.80
CA TRP A 392 -12.80 -25.09 -20.10
C TRP A 392 -14.28 -24.64 -20.17
N GLU A 393 -15.15 -25.12 -19.28
CA GLU A 393 -16.56 -24.71 -19.20
C GLU A 393 -16.76 -23.48 -18.29
N HIS A 394 -15.86 -23.28 -17.31
CA HIS A 394 -15.86 -22.10 -16.44
C HIS A 394 -14.45 -21.49 -16.35
N PHE A 395 -14.23 -20.42 -17.13
CA PHE A 395 -12.92 -19.80 -17.27
C PHE A 395 -12.42 -19.14 -15.98
N THR A 396 -11.13 -19.29 -15.72
CA THR A 396 -10.47 -18.68 -14.54
C THR A 396 -10.63 -17.16 -14.48
N CYS A 397 -10.71 -16.47 -15.62
CA CYS A 397 -10.97 -15.02 -15.68
C CYS A 397 -12.37 -14.61 -15.18
N LYS A 398 -13.30 -15.57 -15.02
CA LYS A 398 -14.64 -15.37 -14.45
C LYS A 398 -14.73 -15.79 -12.97
N HIS A 399 -13.63 -16.25 -12.38
CA HIS A 399 -13.57 -16.52 -10.94
C HIS A 399 -13.65 -15.22 -10.13
N THR A 400 -14.30 -15.30 -8.97
CA THR A 400 -14.31 -14.22 -7.96
C THR A 400 -12.85 -13.83 -7.67
N PRO A 401 -12.45 -12.57 -7.85
CA PRO A 401 -13.21 -11.34 -7.61
C PRO A 401 -13.94 -10.74 -8.83
N TYR A 402 -14.02 -11.45 -9.96
CA TYR A 402 -14.86 -11.03 -11.08
C TYR A 402 -16.30 -10.77 -10.60
N CYS A 403 -16.80 -9.56 -10.87
CA CYS A 403 -18.11 -9.13 -10.40
C CYS A 403 -19.07 -9.03 -11.60
N VAL A 404 -20.04 -9.94 -11.66
CA VAL A 404 -21.10 -9.92 -12.67
C VAL A 404 -21.88 -8.60 -12.59
N PRO A 405 -22.24 -7.93 -13.70
CA PRO A 405 -23.04 -6.70 -13.67
C PRO A 405 -24.35 -6.80 -12.87
N ASN A 406 -24.83 -5.69 -12.31
CA ASN A 406 -26.12 -5.64 -11.60
C ASN A 406 -27.26 -6.14 -12.50
N CYS A 407 -28.14 -7.00 -11.98
CA CYS A 407 -29.17 -7.68 -12.76
C CYS A 407 -28.64 -8.50 -13.97
N GLY A 408 -27.35 -8.85 -13.98
CA GLY A 408 -26.80 -9.79 -14.96
C GLY A 408 -27.31 -11.21 -14.71
N ILE A 409 -27.48 -11.97 -15.80
CA ILE A 409 -28.01 -13.33 -15.83
C ILE A 409 -26.91 -14.28 -16.31
N THR A 410 -26.54 -15.25 -15.50
CA THR A 410 -25.75 -16.42 -15.94
C THR A 410 -26.71 -17.57 -16.21
N GLU A 411 -26.54 -18.26 -17.32
CA GLU A 411 -27.36 -19.39 -17.74
C GLU A 411 -26.49 -20.63 -17.88
N VAL A 412 -26.82 -21.66 -17.10
CA VAL A 412 -26.18 -22.98 -17.15
C VAL A 412 -27.21 -24.00 -17.58
N VAL A 413 -26.92 -24.73 -18.66
CA VAL A 413 -27.87 -25.63 -19.34
C VAL A 413 -27.43 -27.08 -19.17
N GLU A 414 -28.39 -27.96 -18.91
CA GLU A 414 -28.20 -29.41 -18.88
C GLU A 414 -28.13 -29.97 -20.31
N ASP A 415 -27.06 -30.70 -20.65
CA ASP A 415 -26.88 -31.36 -21.95
C ASP A 415 -27.30 -32.84 -21.91
N THR A 416 -27.29 -33.52 -23.06
CA THR A 416 -27.84 -34.88 -23.26
C THR A 416 -27.19 -35.98 -22.42
N GLU A 417 -26.03 -35.71 -21.80
CA GLU A 417 -25.30 -36.64 -20.90
C GLU A 417 -25.42 -36.26 -19.42
N CYS A 418 -26.41 -35.44 -19.02
CA CYS A 418 -26.53 -34.87 -17.67
C CYS A 418 -25.31 -33.99 -17.27
N MET A 419 -24.56 -33.52 -18.26
CA MET A 419 -23.46 -32.58 -18.11
C MET A 419 -24.00 -31.16 -18.18
N TRP A 420 -23.44 -30.24 -17.39
CA TRP A 420 -23.85 -28.84 -17.38
C TRP A 420 -22.86 -27.98 -18.16
N ARG A 421 -23.36 -27.03 -18.95
CA ARG A 421 -22.57 -26.07 -19.72
C ARG A 421 -23.02 -24.63 -19.46
N VAL A 422 -22.05 -23.73 -19.31
CA VAL A 422 -22.34 -22.29 -19.23
C VAL A 422 -22.60 -21.76 -20.64
N THR A 423 -23.79 -21.22 -20.89
CA THR A 423 -24.19 -20.67 -22.21
C THR A 423 -24.19 -19.14 -22.23
N ALA A 424 -24.39 -18.52 -21.08
CA ALA A 424 -24.24 -17.09 -20.88
C ALA A 424 -23.68 -16.82 -19.47
N PHE A 425 -22.80 -15.84 -19.32
CA PHE A 425 -22.24 -15.47 -18.02
C PHE A 425 -22.42 -13.97 -17.74
N GLY A 426 -23.40 -13.63 -16.91
CA GLY A 426 -23.69 -12.25 -16.52
C GLY A 426 -24.27 -11.36 -17.63
N ALA A 427 -24.99 -11.95 -18.59
CA ALA A 427 -25.62 -11.24 -19.70
C ALA A 427 -26.82 -10.37 -19.25
N LYS A 428 -27.15 -9.32 -20.01
CA LYS A 428 -28.30 -8.44 -19.75
C LYS A 428 -29.27 -8.43 -20.93
N PRO A 429 -29.96 -9.54 -21.22
CA PRO A 429 -30.87 -9.64 -22.36
C PRO A 429 -32.09 -8.70 -22.26
N TRP A 430 -32.34 -8.15 -21.07
CA TRP A 430 -33.45 -7.25 -20.74
C TRP A 430 -33.11 -5.76 -20.88
N ALA A 431 -31.83 -5.40 -20.98
CA ALA A 431 -31.43 -4.00 -21.04
C ALA A 431 -31.82 -3.41 -22.40
N SER A 432 -32.50 -2.25 -22.40
CA SER A 432 -32.75 -1.50 -23.63
C SER A 432 -31.43 -0.98 -24.21
N GLN A 433 -31.38 -0.68 -25.52
CA GLN A 433 -30.23 0.02 -26.12
C GLN A 433 -29.91 1.38 -25.42
N GLU A 434 -30.85 1.93 -24.63
CA GLU A 434 -30.64 3.13 -23.84
C GLU A 434 -29.99 2.89 -22.46
N GLU A 435 -30.26 1.75 -21.81
CA GLU A 435 -29.56 1.36 -20.57
C GLU A 435 -28.16 0.80 -20.84
N ASP A 436 -27.94 0.23 -22.02
CA ASP A 436 -26.61 -0.14 -22.55
C ASP A 436 -26.11 0.94 -23.52
N ARG A 437 -26.22 2.23 -23.16
CA ARG A 437 -25.47 3.34 -23.79
C ARG A 437 -23.95 3.21 -23.57
N ARG A 438 -23.40 1.99 -23.60
CA ARG A 438 -22.03 1.82 -24.05
C ARG A 438 -22.01 2.15 -25.53
N ILE A 439 -21.07 2.99 -25.90
CA ILE A 439 -20.86 3.37 -27.28
C ILE A 439 -20.56 2.07 -28.02
N PRO A 440 -21.32 1.72 -29.07
CA PRO A 440 -21.03 0.52 -29.83
C PRO A 440 -19.55 0.52 -30.19
N PRO A 441 -18.80 -0.58 -29.98
CA PRO A 441 -17.37 -0.63 -30.24
C PRO A 441 -16.97 -0.05 -31.61
N GLU A 442 -17.82 -0.21 -32.63
CA GLU A 442 -17.66 0.35 -33.97
C GLU A 442 -17.66 1.87 -34.03
N LYS A 443 -18.31 2.54 -33.08
CA LYS A 443 -18.42 3.99 -32.98
C LYS A 443 -17.32 4.62 -32.12
N VAL A 444 -16.50 3.82 -31.43
CA VAL A 444 -15.37 4.35 -30.66
C VAL A 444 -14.32 4.87 -31.63
N PRO A 445 -13.96 6.17 -31.62
CA PRO A 445 -13.03 6.70 -32.60
C PRO A 445 -11.61 6.14 -32.42
N LEU A 446 -10.90 6.03 -33.53
CA LEU A 446 -9.48 5.74 -33.53
C LEU A 446 -8.79 6.75 -34.43
N VAL A 447 -8.23 7.78 -33.79
CA VAL A 447 -7.62 8.92 -34.47
C VAL A 447 -6.15 8.59 -34.71
N LYS A 448 -5.76 8.44 -35.97
CA LYS A 448 -4.40 8.04 -36.37
C LYS A 448 -3.51 9.26 -36.59
N GLY A 449 -2.21 9.09 -36.38
CA GLY A 449 -1.18 10.07 -36.71
C GLY A 449 0.18 9.40 -36.92
N THR A 450 1.18 10.20 -37.26
CA THR A 450 2.55 9.73 -37.52
C THR A 450 3.54 10.66 -36.84
N LEU A 451 4.40 10.12 -35.98
CA LEU A 451 5.50 10.86 -35.38
C LEU A 451 6.52 11.26 -36.45
N PRO A 452 6.99 12.52 -36.44
CA PRO A 452 8.20 12.91 -37.15
C PRO A 452 9.37 12.00 -36.78
N GLU A 453 10.19 11.62 -37.77
CA GLU A 453 11.26 10.64 -37.59
C GLU A 453 12.34 11.11 -36.60
N ASP A 454 12.71 12.37 -36.69
CA ASP A 454 13.64 13.03 -35.77
C ASP A 454 13.15 12.99 -34.31
N LEU A 455 11.87 13.28 -34.09
CA LEU A 455 11.23 13.19 -32.78
C LEU A 455 11.17 11.74 -32.30
N ARG A 456 10.82 10.79 -33.17
CA ARG A 456 10.79 9.35 -32.83
C ARG A 456 12.16 8.86 -32.35
N LEU A 457 13.22 9.18 -33.09
CA LEU A 457 14.59 8.82 -32.74
C LEU A 457 15.03 9.50 -31.43
N PHE A 458 14.66 10.76 -31.23
CA PHE A 458 14.91 11.47 -29.98
C PHE A 458 14.26 10.77 -28.76
N LEU A 459 12.99 10.37 -28.87
CA LEU A 459 12.30 9.66 -27.78
C LEU A 459 12.89 8.27 -27.54
N LEU A 460 13.24 7.55 -28.61
CA LEU A 460 13.88 6.25 -28.54
C LEU A 460 15.26 6.32 -27.85
N SER A 461 16.04 7.36 -28.13
CA SER A 461 17.37 7.56 -27.52
C SER A 461 17.34 7.81 -26.00
N ALA A 462 16.17 8.13 -25.44
CA ALA A 462 15.98 8.32 -24.00
C ALA A 462 15.68 7.01 -23.25
N LEU A 463 15.62 5.88 -23.96
CA LEU A 463 15.32 4.56 -23.42
C LEU A 463 16.57 3.67 -23.38
N PRO A 464 16.65 2.71 -22.45
CA PRO A 464 17.79 1.80 -22.35
C PRO A 464 17.83 0.80 -23.53
N ASP A 465 19.02 0.59 -24.07
CA ASP A 465 19.25 -0.42 -25.12
C ASP A 465 19.47 -1.84 -24.57
N ASP A 466 20.11 -1.95 -23.40
CA ASP A 466 20.34 -3.20 -22.67
C ASP A 466 19.13 -3.53 -21.80
N MET A 467 18.51 -4.69 -22.05
CA MET A 467 17.29 -5.13 -21.35
C MET A 467 17.53 -5.60 -19.92
N ASP A 468 18.73 -6.08 -19.59
CA ASP A 468 19.06 -6.44 -18.20
C ASP A 468 19.32 -5.17 -17.38
N ALA A 469 20.01 -4.19 -17.97
CA ALA A 469 20.12 -2.85 -17.38
C ALA A 469 18.75 -2.17 -17.26
N ALA A 470 17.86 -2.33 -18.24
CA ALA A 470 16.50 -1.78 -18.20
C ALA A 470 15.73 -2.28 -16.96
N VAL A 471 15.80 -3.59 -16.68
CA VAL A 471 15.14 -4.20 -15.51
C VAL A 471 15.82 -3.78 -14.21
N LYS A 472 17.16 -3.83 -14.15
CA LYS A 472 17.93 -3.59 -12.93
C LYS A 472 17.94 -2.13 -12.51
N ASP A 473 18.17 -1.23 -13.46
CA ASP A 473 18.52 0.16 -13.20
C ASP A 473 17.38 1.13 -13.57
N TYR A 474 16.62 0.84 -14.63
CA TYR A 474 15.55 1.73 -15.12
C TYR A 474 14.14 1.39 -14.59
N GLY A 475 13.98 0.30 -13.83
CA GLY A 475 12.71 -0.05 -13.18
C GLY A 475 11.69 -0.68 -14.12
N PHE A 476 12.16 -1.36 -15.17
CA PHE A 476 11.31 -2.23 -15.99
C PHE A 476 11.05 -3.56 -15.26
N GLU A 477 9.89 -4.15 -15.51
CA GLU A 477 9.50 -5.45 -14.99
C GLU A 477 9.41 -6.47 -16.13
N ARG A 478 9.82 -7.72 -15.85
CA ARG A 478 9.58 -8.83 -16.79
C ARG A 478 8.12 -9.26 -16.70
N CYS A 479 7.43 -9.26 -17.82
CA CYS A 479 6.01 -9.55 -17.93
C CYS A 479 5.80 -10.86 -18.71
N VAL A 480 4.76 -11.62 -18.34
CA VAL A 480 4.44 -12.90 -18.98
C VAL A 480 2.98 -12.87 -19.42
N ASP A 481 2.74 -12.30 -20.60
CA ASP A 481 1.39 -12.23 -21.20
C ASP A 481 1.05 -13.50 -22.00
N HIS A 482 2.10 -14.23 -22.42
CA HIS A 482 1.99 -15.43 -23.26
C HIS A 482 2.74 -16.60 -22.61
N PRO A 483 2.27 -17.16 -21.48
CA PRO A 483 2.97 -18.25 -20.78
C PRO A 483 3.20 -19.50 -21.65
N GLN A 484 2.38 -19.69 -22.69
CA GLN A 484 2.51 -20.74 -23.69
C GLN A 484 3.63 -20.48 -24.73
N LEU A 485 4.17 -19.26 -24.80
CA LEU A 485 5.26 -18.85 -25.70
C LEU A 485 6.47 -18.41 -24.87
N PRO A 486 7.22 -19.33 -24.23
CA PRO A 486 8.31 -18.99 -23.30
C PRO A 486 9.51 -18.29 -23.97
N ARG A 487 9.57 -18.32 -25.31
CA ARG A 487 10.59 -17.62 -26.12
C ARG A 487 10.14 -16.24 -26.59
N HIS A 488 8.91 -15.84 -26.31
CA HIS A 488 8.49 -14.44 -26.46
C HIS A 488 8.85 -13.70 -25.17
N HIS A 489 9.60 -12.62 -25.32
CA HIS A 489 10.09 -11.82 -24.21
C HIS A 489 9.38 -10.48 -24.19
N TYR A 490 8.82 -10.15 -23.03
CA TYR A 490 8.09 -8.92 -22.81
C TYR A 490 8.58 -8.27 -21.50
N ILE A 491 9.00 -7.00 -21.58
CA ILE A 491 9.26 -6.19 -20.40
C ILE A 491 8.51 -4.85 -20.50
N GLU A 492 8.05 -4.33 -19.37
CA GLU A 492 7.24 -3.11 -19.29
C GLU A 492 7.78 -2.17 -18.20
N GLY A 493 7.91 -0.89 -18.52
CA GLY A 493 8.34 0.16 -17.60
C GLY A 493 7.22 1.15 -17.35
N TYR A 494 6.97 1.47 -16.08
CA TYR A 494 5.89 2.36 -15.65
C TYR A 494 6.42 3.69 -15.14
N PHE A 495 6.05 4.76 -15.82
CA PHE A 495 6.52 6.11 -15.55
C PHE A 495 5.38 7.11 -15.40
N HIS A 496 5.70 8.32 -14.96
CA HIS A 496 4.78 9.45 -14.98
C HIS A 496 5.38 10.75 -15.50
N ALA A 497 4.52 11.61 -16.06
CA ALA A 497 4.84 12.96 -16.55
C ALA A 497 4.01 14.05 -15.84
N CYS A 498 3.59 13.79 -14.59
CA CYS A 498 2.84 14.75 -13.77
C CYS A 498 3.65 16.02 -13.48
N GLN A 499 3.12 17.18 -13.88
CA GLN A 499 3.71 18.48 -13.59
C GLN A 499 3.85 18.72 -12.08
N GLY A 500 4.91 19.41 -11.66
CA GLY A 500 5.17 19.70 -10.25
C GLY A 500 5.52 18.48 -9.37
N ARG A 501 5.55 17.26 -9.93
CA ARG A 501 5.98 16.02 -9.25
C ARG A 501 7.21 15.37 -9.91
N SER A 502 7.86 16.07 -10.84
CA SER A 502 8.76 15.57 -11.89
C SER A 502 10.03 14.83 -11.44
N MET A 503 10.27 14.63 -10.15
CA MET A 503 11.49 13.99 -9.62
C MET A 503 11.21 12.89 -8.60
N ARG A 504 9.93 12.64 -8.27
CA ARG A 504 9.53 11.80 -7.15
C ARG A 504 8.71 10.64 -7.67
N SER A 505 9.05 9.43 -7.26
CA SER A 505 8.20 8.29 -7.53
C SER A 505 6.82 8.51 -6.91
N VAL A 506 5.77 8.33 -7.70
CA VAL A 506 4.38 8.53 -7.26
C VAL A 506 3.58 7.27 -7.42
N TYR A 507 2.67 7.07 -6.49
CA TYR A 507 1.79 5.92 -6.51
C TYR A 507 0.59 6.17 -7.41
N SER A 508 0.30 5.22 -8.29
CA SER A 508 -0.95 5.16 -9.07
C SER A 508 -1.57 3.78 -8.96
N ALA A 509 -2.77 3.63 -9.53
CA ALA A 509 -3.31 2.31 -9.81
C ALA A 509 -2.40 1.55 -10.79
N HIS A 510 -2.26 0.23 -10.58
CA HIS A 510 -1.60 -0.63 -11.57
C HIS A 510 -2.52 -0.83 -12.78
N PRO A 511 -2.02 -0.70 -14.02
CA PRO A 511 -2.84 -0.78 -15.21
C PRO A 511 -3.68 -2.03 -15.40
N ARG A 512 -3.13 -3.17 -14.98
CA ARG A 512 -3.70 -4.51 -15.14
C ARG A 512 -4.21 -5.11 -13.83
N GLU A 513 -3.82 -4.51 -12.71
CA GLU A 513 -4.10 -5.01 -11.36
C GLU A 513 -4.45 -3.84 -10.43
N PRO A 514 -5.53 -3.10 -10.71
CA PRO A 514 -5.83 -1.83 -10.03
C PRO A 514 -6.00 -1.92 -8.50
N PHE A 515 -5.92 -3.13 -7.93
CA PHE A 515 -6.02 -3.44 -6.51
C PHE A 515 -4.76 -4.09 -5.91
N ARG A 516 -3.66 -4.24 -6.68
CA ARG A 516 -2.32 -4.57 -6.13
C ARG A 516 -1.85 -3.41 -5.25
N ASP A 517 -0.90 -3.65 -4.35
CA ASP A 517 -0.19 -2.59 -3.62
C ASP A 517 0.18 -1.45 -4.58
N ARG A 518 0.08 -0.21 -4.08
CA ARG A 518 0.26 1.01 -4.87
C ARG A 518 1.46 0.89 -5.82
N LEU A 519 1.23 0.92 -7.14
CA LEU A 519 2.32 0.83 -8.11
C LEU A 519 3.14 2.12 -8.04
N GLN A 520 4.39 1.98 -7.65
CA GLN A 520 5.33 3.09 -7.60
C GLN A 520 5.78 3.43 -9.03
N ARG A 521 5.27 4.52 -9.59
CA ARG A 521 5.70 5.03 -10.90
C ARG A 521 6.88 5.96 -10.72
N ARG A 522 7.96 5.69 -11.42
CA ARG A 522 9.14 6.57 -11.46
C ARG A 522 8.86 7.78 -12.36
N PRO A 523 9.54 8.92 -12.16
CA PRO A 523 9.53 9.98 -13.15
C PRO A 523 9.96 9.44 -14.51
N ALA A 524 9.24 9.82 -15.56
CA ALA A 524 9.61 9.44 -16.91
C ALA A 524 10.95 10.10 -17.30
N PRO A 525 11.76 9.46 -18.16
CA PRO A 525 12.86 10.14 -18.82
C PRO A 525 12.37 11.48 -19.37
N LEU A 526 13.14 12.54 -19.14
CA LEU A 526 12.68 13.91 -19.41
C LEU A 526 12.21 14.13 -20.85
N ALA A 527 12.81 13.44 -21.82
CA ALA A 527 12.36 13.47 -23.21
C ALA A 527 10.90 13.02 -23.36
N LEU A 528 10.51 11.93 -22.69
CA LEU A 528 9.15 11.41 -22.72
C LEU A 528 8.18 12.33 -21.97
N ALA A 529 8.59 12.87 -20.82
CA ALA A 529 7.79 13.82 -20.06
C ALA A 529 7.55 15.12 -20.84
N ALA A 530 8.60 15.65 -21.48
CA ALA A 530 8.53 16.84 -22.33
C ALA A 530 7.65 16.59 -23.56
N PHE A 531 7.69 15.39 -24.15
CA PHE A 531 6.78 15.02 -25.23
C PHE A 531 5.32 15.07 -24.79
N CYS A 532 4.96 14.45 -23.66
CA CYS A 532 3.59 14.47 -23.15
C CYS A 532 3.10 15.90 -22.89
N GLU A 533 3.97 16.75 -22.36
CA GLU A 533 3.65 18.15 -22.12
C GLU A 533 3.51 18.96 -23.41
N ALA A 534 4.44 18.83 -24.36
CA ALA A 534 4.35 19.47 -25.67
C ALA A 534 3.09 19.01 -26.42
N PHE A 535 2.72 17.73 -26.32
CA PHE A 535 1.49 17.18 -26.86
C PHE A 535 0.24 17.84 -26.27
N ARG A 536 0.18 17.98 -24.93
CA ARG A 536 -0.91 18.71 -24.25
C ARG A 536 -1.02 20.15 -24.72
N ARG A 537 0.10 20.88 -24.76
CA ARG A 537 0.15 22.27 -25.24
C ARG A 537 -0.32 22.40 -26.69
N ARG A 538 0.11 21.48 -27.55
CA ARG A 538 -0.25 21.49 -28.99
C ARG A 538 -1.74 21.21 -29.24
N ASN A 539 -2.39 20.46 -28.36
CA ASN A 539 -3.80 20.05 -28.48
C ASN A 539 -4.72 20.72 -27.44
N VAL A 540 -4.27 21.79 -26.78
CA VAL A 540 -4.98 22.41 -25.64
C VAL A 540 -6.43 22.80 -25.96
N LYS A 541 -6.71 23.26 -27.19
CA LYS A 541 -8.06 23.66 -27.61
C LYS A 541 -9.02 22.47 -27.61
N GLU A 542 -8.59 21.35 -28.17
CA GLU A 542 -9.42 20.16 -28.36
C GLU A 542 -9.57 19.41 -27.02
N LEU A 543 -8.51 19.41 -26.20
CA LEU A 543 -8.54 18.86 -24.84
C LEU A 543 -9.46 19.66 -23.92
N LYS A 544 -9.52 21.00 -24.04
CA LYS A 544 -10.47 21.83 -23.29
C LYS A 544 -11.92 21.51 -23.61
N GLN A 545 -12.24 21.17 -24.87
CA GLN A 545 -13.59 20.74 -25.25
C GLN A 545 -13.96 19.42 -24.61
N ILE A 546 -13.03 18.45 -24.61
CA ILE A 546 -13.23 17.16 -23.91
C ILE A 546 -13.39 17.38 -22.39
N ALA A 547 -12.57 18.24 -21.78
CA ALA A 547 -12.69 18.57 -20.35
C ALA A 547 -14.04 19.22 -20.01
N ALA A 548 -14.52 20.13 -20.85
CA ALA A 548 -15.84 20.76 -20.70
C ALA A 548 -16.99 19.74 -20.86
N ALA A 549 -16.86 18.80 -21.79
CA ALA A 549 -17.80 17.70 -21.99
C ALA A 549 -17.87 16.74 -20.79
N VAL A 550 -16.77 16.59 -20.05
CA VAL A 550 -16.72 15.81 -18.82
C VAL A 550 -17.41 16.54 -17.66
N GLY A 551 -17.15 17.85 -17.51
CA GLY A 551 -17.75 18.68 -16.47
C GLY A 551 -17.59 18.11 -15.06
N ASP A 552 -18.57 18.33 -14.19
CA ASP A 552 -18.61 17.78 -12.83
C ASP A 552 -19.06 16.30 -12.79
N SER A 553 -19.38 15.72 -13.94
CA SER A 553 -19.93 14.37 -14.01
C SER A 553 -18.87 13.27 -13.85
N LEU A 554 -17.58 13.56 -14.02
CA LEU A 554 -16.47 12.67 -13.62
C LEU A 554 -15.38 13.47 -12.90
N PRO A 555 -15.53 13.74 -11.59
CA PRO A 555 -14.59 14.56 -10.83
C PRO A 555 -13.12 14.13 -10.93
N PRO A 556 -12.77 12.82 -10.91
CA PRO A 556 -11.38 12.39 -11.10
C PRO A 556 -10.78 12.81 -12.45
N VAL A 557 -11.58 12.73 -13.53
CA VAL A 557 -11.15 13.09 -14.88
C VAL A 557 -11.04 14.61 -15.02
N LYS A 558 -12.00 15.36 -14.46
CA LYS A 558 -11.96 16.82 -14.40
C LYS A 558 -10.69 17.30 -13.68
N ALA A 559 -10.42 16.76 -12.48
CA ALA A 559 -9.23 17.08 -11.70
C ALA A 559 -7.94 16.73 -12.45
N ALA A 560 -7.94 15.65 -13.25
CA ALA A 560 -6.79 15.29 -14.07
C ALA A 560 -6.56 16.25 -15.25
N PHE A 561 -7.60 16.87 -15.79
CA PHE A 561 -7.44 17.97 -16.75
C PHE A 561 -6.90 19.23 -16.09
N GLU A 562 -7.45 19.63 -14.93
CA GLU A 562 -7.06 20.84 -14.19
C GLU A 562 -5.59 20.82 -13.76
N HIS A 563 -5.08 19.66 -13.33
CA HIS A 563 -3.70 19.51 -12.86
C HIS A 563 -2.72 18.96 -13.92
N GLY A 564 -3.14 18.86 -15.20
CA GLY A 564 -2.25 18.36 -16.26
C GLY A 564 -1.86 16.88 -16.13
N ALA A 565 -2.69 16.07 -15.45
CA ALA A 565 -2.47 14.63 -15.24
C ALA A 565 -3.05 13.74 -16.36
N HIS A 566 -3.56 14.33 -17.45
CA HIS A 566 -3.96 13.62 -18.67
C HIS A 566 -2.73 13.35 -19.55
N PHE A 567 -2.65 12.16 -20.12
CA PHE A 567 -1.43 11.63 -20.80
C PHE A 567 -0.17 11.69 -19.91
N ALA A 568 -0.35 11.61 -18.59
CA ALA A 568 0.72 11.69 -17.62
C ALA A 568 1.07 10.33 -16.99
N ASP A 569 0.27 9.30 -17.22
CA ASP A 569 0.63 7.90 -16.94
C ASP A 569 1.30 7.33 -18.19
N ILE A 570 2.59 6.98 -18.10
CA ILE A 570 3.37 6.47 -19.23
C ILE A 570 3.71 5.00 -18.98
N SER A 571 3.43 4.14 -19.96
CA SER A 571 3.97 2.79 -20.04
C SER A 571 4.87 2.67 -21.27
N VAL A 572 6.05 2.06 -21.11
CA VAL A 572 6.96 1.73 -22.21
C VAL A 572 7.11 0.21 -22.27
N GLN A 573 6.90 -0.35 -23.46
CA GLN A 573 6.86 -1.80 -23.67
C GLN A 573 7.93 -2.22 -24.68
N PHE A 574 8.72 -3.23 -24.32
CA PHE A 574 9.71 -3.89 -25.16
C PHE A 574 9.29 -5.34 -25.42
N ASN A 575 9.15 -5.73 -26.69
CA ASN A 575 8.79 -7.08 -27.09
C ASN A 575 9.79 -7.63 -28.12
N TRP A 576 10.24 -8.87 -27.95
CA TRP A 576 11.11 -9.60 -28.89
C TRP A 576 11.01 -11.12 -28.69
N GLY A 577 11.73 -11.88 -29.50
CA GLY A 577 11.71 -13.33 -29.51
C GLY A 577 10.65 -13.88 -30.45
N SER A 578 10.03 -15.01 -30.08
CA SER A 578 9.04 -15.68 -30.92
C SER A 578 7.82 -14.80 -31.24
N ALA A 579 7.26 -14.99 -32.44
CA ALA A 579 6.03 -14.31 -32.85
C ALA A 579 4.86 -14.64 -31.91
N VAL A 580 3.97 -13.66 -31.72
CA VAL A 580 2.68 -13.82 -31.04
C VAL A 580 1.59 -13.70 -32.09
N PRO A 581 1.13 -14.82 -32.66
CA PRO A 581 0.09 -14.80 -33.68
C PRO A 581 -1.30 -14.54 -33.05
N PRO A 582 -2.33 -14.18 -33.86
CA PRO A 582 -3.66 -13.80 -33.38
C PRO A 582 -4.34 -14.80 -32.43
N GLU A 583 -4.10 -16.10 -32.61
CA GLU A 583 -4.60 -17.20 -31.76
C GLU A 583 -4.01 -17.22 -30.35
N HIS A 584 -2.84 -16.59 -30.16
CA HIS A 584 -2.15 -16.47 -28.89
C HIS A 584 -2.19 -15.04 -28.33
N ALA A 585 -2.87 -14.13 -29.01
CA ALA A 585 -2.98 -12.73 -28.63
C ALA A 585 -3.73 -12.58 -27.28
N ALA A 586 -3.21 -11.71 -26.41
CA ALA A 586 -3.76 -11.47 -25.08
C ALA A 586 -4.93 -10.47 -25.12
N TRP A 587 -6.12 -10.96 -25.44
CA TRP A 587 -7.35 -10.15 -25.53
C TRP A 587 -7.76 -9.58 -24.17
N HIS A 588 -7.97 -8.26 -24.12
CA HIS A 588 -8.41 -7.57 -22.92
C HIS A 588 -9.16 -6.26 -23.24
N THR A 589 -9.78 -5.67 -22.22
CA THR A 589 -10.34 -4.31 -22.25
C THR A 589 -9.64 -3.50 -21.17
N ASP A 590 -9.21 -2.28 -21.51
CA ASP A 590 -8.50 -1.44 -20.54
C ASP A 590 -9.43 -0.97 -19.42
N ALA A 591 -8.83 -0.66 -18.27
CA ALA A 591 -9.55 -0.01 -17.18
C ALA A 591 -9.92 1.46 -17.52
N PRO A 592 -10.90 2.05 -16.79
CA PRO A 592 -11.47 3.36 -17.13
C PRO A 592 -10.48 4.53 -17.28
N TYR A 593 -9.31 4.52 -16.64
CA TYR A 593 -8.32 5.59 -16.80
C TYR A 593 -7.67 5.62 -18.20
N SER A 594 -7.90 4.60 -19.04
CA SER A 594 -7.63 4.64 -20.49
C SER A 594 -8.76 5.29 -21.30
N LEU A 595 -9.63 6.08 -20.67
CA LEU A 595 -10.66 6.87 -21.36
C LEU A 595 -10.06 7.76 -22.46
N LEU A 596 -8.86 8.29 -22.23
CA LEU A 596 -8.01 8.84 -23.28
C LEU A 596 -6.69 8.08 -23.26
N HIS A 597 -6.42 7.35 -24.34
CA HIS A 597 -5.22 6.55 -24.52
C HIS A 597 -4.50 7.00 -25.79
N LEU A 598 -3.28 7.51 -25.62
CA LEU A 598 -2.37 7.84 -26.72
C LEU A 598 -1.29 6.76 -26.80
N ALA A 599 -1.15 6.09 -27.93
CA ALA A 599 -0.13 5.06 -28.13
C ALA A 599 0.76 5.38 -29.32
N LEU A 600 2.05 5.09 -29.19
CA LEU A 600 3.11 5.41 -30.15
C LEU A 600 3.98 4.16 -30.40
N GLY A 601 4.27 3.86 -31.66
CA GLY A 601 5.32 2.91 -32.06
C GLY A 601 6.64 3.64 -32.24
N LEU A 602 7.67 3.29 -31.47
CA LEU A 602 8.99 3.94 -31.54
C LEU A 602 9.98 3.16 -32.42
N GLN A 603 9.91 1.82 -32.38
CA GLN A 603 10.77 0.92 -33.16
C GLN A 603 10.04 -0.40 -33.41
N GLY A 604 10.35 -1.03 -34.55
CA GLY A 604 9.72 -2.29 -34.96
C GLY A 604 8.27 -2.12 -35.42
N GLU A 605 7.62 -3.24 -35.69
CA GLU A 605 6.24 -3.28 -36.19
C GLU A 605 5.39 -4.23 -35.36
N ARG A 606 4.09 -3.93 -35.26
CA ARG A 606 3.09 -4.78 -34.60
C ARG A 606 1.72 -4.56 -35.19
N THR A 607 0.79 -5.47 -34.93
CA THR A 607 -0.60 -5.33 -35.38
C THR A 607 -1.53 -5.21 -34.19
N LEU A 608 -2.25 -4.10 -34.08
CA LEU A 608 -3.32 -3.93 -33.11
C LEU A 608 -4.57 -4.65 -33.63
N LEU A 609 -5.05 -5.64 -32.88
CA LEU A 609 -6.28 -6.36 -33.15
C LEU A 609 -7.38 -5.75 -32.27
N ALA A 610 -8.51 -5.37 -32.84
CA ALA A 610 -9.60 -4.76 -32.09
C ALA A 610 -10.97 -5.31 -32.50
N ARG A 611 -11.76 -5.78 -31.54
CA ARG A 611 -13.13 -6.26 -31.78
C ARG A 611 -14.10 -5.08 -31.77
N ARG A 612 -14.09 -4.38 -32.89
CA ARG A 612 -14.88 -3.16 -33.11
C ARG A 612 -15.96 -3.32 -34.18
N ARG A 613 -16.04 -4.42 -34.95
CA ARG A 613 -17.02 -4.55 -36.05
C ARG A 613 -17.98 -5.70 -35.80
N LEU A 614 -19.29 -5.45 -35.94
CA LEU A 614 -20.34 -6.47 -35.82
C LEU A 614 -20.71 -7.17 -37.16
N ARG A 615 -20.17 -6.76 -38.31
CA ARG A 615 -20.43 -7.40 -39.62
C ARG A 615 -19.15 -7.64 -40.44
N PRO A 616 -19.00 -8.81 -41.09
CA PRO A 616 -17.94 -9.04 -42.07
C PRO A 616 -18.16 -8.18 -43.33
N PRO A 617 -17.09 -7.80 -44.06
CA PRO A 617 -17.21 -7.03 -45.29
C PRO A 617 -17.96 -7.84 -46.36
N PRO A 618 -18.74 -7.19 -47.25
CA PRO A 618 -19.27 -7.86 -48.43
C PRO A 618 -18.10 -8.08 -49.39
N VAL A 619 -17.73 -9.36 -49.56
CA VAL A 619 -16.78 -9.88 -50.56
C VAL A 619 -15.32 -9.45 -50.34
N ALA A 620 -14.49 -10.40 -49.90
CA ALA A 620 -13.06 -10.37 -50.16
C ALA A 620 -12.62 -11.75 -50.67
N SER A 621 -11.90 -11.71 -51.80
CA SER A 621 -11.27 -12.80 -52.53
C SER A 621 -10.48 -13.76 -51.63
N ALA A 622 -10.52 -15.04 -52.00
CA ALA A 622 -9.84 -16.15 -51.33
C ALA A 622 -8.39 -15.81 -50.95
N GLY A 623 -8.08 -15.86 -49.65
CA GLY A 623 -6.71 -15.76 -49.14
C GLY A 623 -6.48 -15.13 -47.77
N GLN A 624 -7.48 -14.54 -47.10
CA GLN A 624 -7.30 -13.93 -45.77
C GLN A 624 -8.40 -14.36 -44.79
N GLU A 625 -8.15 -15.41 -44.02
CA GLU A 625 -8.98 -15.79 -42.86
C GLU A 625 -8.54 -14.99 -41.62
N ALA A 626 -9.09 -13.78 -41.46
CA ALA A 626 -9.19 -13.16 -40.14
C ALA A 626 -10.64 -13.32 -39.66
N GLY A 627 -10.83 -14.01 -38.53
CA GLY A 627 -12.14 -14.36 -37.98
C GLY A 627 -13.12 -13.17 -37.87
N ALA A 628 -14.39 -13.46 -38.16
CA ALA A 628 -15.49 -12.50 -38.23
C ALA A 628 -15.47 -11.47 -37.08
N GLY A 629 -15.33 -10.18 -37.40
CA GLY A 629 -15.52 -9.05 -36.47
C GLY A 629 -14.25 -8.43 -35.85
N VAL A 630 -13.06 -8.92 -36.17
CA VAL A 630 -11.78 -8.35 -35.73
C VAL A 630 -11.25 -7.34 -36.75
N GLU A 631 -11.02 -6.10 -36.33
CA GLU A 631 -10.31 -5.08 -37.10
C GLU A 631 -8.80 -5.19 -36.80
N ALA A 632 -8.01 -5.56 -37.81
CA ALA A 632 -6.56 -5.62 -37.71
C ALA A 632 -5.94 -4.32 -38.22
N MET A 633 -5.06 -3.74 -37.42
CA MET A 633 -4.43 -2.46 -37.69
C MET A 633 -2.92 -2.56 -37.58
N HIS A 634 -2.25 -2.57 -38.73
CA HIS A 634 -0.80 -2.57 -38.78
C HIS A 634 -0.24 -1.24 -38.23
N GLN A 635 0.76 -1.33 -37.36
CA GLN A 635 1.44 -0.22 -36.71
C GLN A 635 2.93 -0.32 -37.03
N SER A 636 3.37 0.46 -38.02
CA SER A 636 4.78 0.64 -38.34
C SER A 636 5.46 1.60 -37.35
N GLN A 637 6.79 1.69 -37.41
CA GLN A 637 7.54 2.66 -36.62
C GLN A 637 7.07 4.09 -36.90
N GLY A 638 6.82 4.85 -35.83
CA GLY A 638 6.24 6.20 -35.89
C GLY A 638 4.71 6.23 -35.93
N ALA A 639 4.01 5.10 -36.06
CA ALA A 639 2.55 5.08 -36.00
C ALA A 639 2.04 5.55 -34.63
N VAL A 640 1.05 6.43 -34.63
CA VAL A 640 0.38 6.93 -33.44
C VAL A 640 -1.12 6.70 -33.55
N TYR A 641 -1.76 6.37 -32.43
CA TYR A 641 -3.21 6.47 -32.33
C TYR A 641 -3.67 7.06 -31.00
N LEU A 642 -4.77 7.80 -31.05
CA LEU A 642 -5.53 8.27 -29.90
C LEU A 642 -6.91 7.60 -29.92
N SER A 643 -7.25 6.89 -28.85
CA SER A 643 -8.51 6.16 -28.73
C SER A 643 -8.93 5.97 -27.26
N SER A 644 -9.95 5.15 -27.04
CA SER A 644 -10.50 4.81 -25.73
C SER A 644 -10.66 3.28 -25.58
N PRO A 645 -9.55 2.54 -25.43
CA PRO A 645 -9.54 1.07 -25.37
C PRO A 645 -10.23 0.50 -24.12
N CYS A 646 -10.70 1.34 -23.18
CA CYS A 646 -11.61 0.91 -22.13
C CYS A 646 -13.05 0.67 -22.62
N CYS A 647 -13.33 0.95 -23.90
CA CYS A 647 -14.66 0.82 -24.52
C CYS A 647 -14.76 -0.35 -25.52
N PHE A 648 -13.67 -1.07 -25.81
CA PHE A 648 -13.67 -2.22 -26.72
C PHE A 648 -12.57 -3.21 -26.38
N GLU A 649 -12.76 -4.48 -26.75
CA GLU A 649 -11.76 -5.52 -26.56
C GLU A 649 -10.68 -5.43 -27.64
N HIS A 650 -9.41 -5.55 -27.23
CA HIS A 650 -8.27 -5.46 -28.12
C HIS A 650 -7.13 -6.38 -27.67
N ALA A 651 -6.23 -6.67 -28.60
CA ALA A 651 -5.01 -7.44 -28.38
C ALA A 651 -3.93 -6.95 -29.35
N VAL A 652 -2.71 -7.42 -29.17
CA VAL A 652 -1.60 -7.08 -30.07
C VAL A 652 -0.96 -8.36 -30.57
N GLU A 653 -0.78 -8.42 -31.89
CA GLU A 653 0.03 -9.41 -32.58
C GLU A 653 1.44 -8.85 -32.76
N TYR A 654 2.45 -9.68 -32.47
CA TYR A 654 3.85 -9.34 -32.61
C TYR A 654 4.53 -10.27 -33.61
N PRO A 655 5.30 -9.75 -34.58
CA PRO A 655 6.15 -10.57 -35.42
C PRO A 655 7.32 -11.14 -34.61
N GLU A 656 7.99 -12.16 -35.15
CA GLU A 656 9.25 -12.64 -34.60
C GLU A 656 10.32 -11.54 -34.73
N ALA A 657 11.05 -11.29 -33.66
CA ALA A 657 12.04 -10.22 -33.62
C ALA A 657 13.27 -10.60 -32.79
N LEU A 658 14.46 -10.18 -33.23
CA LEU A 658 15.68 -10.27 -32.44
C LEU A 658 15.72 -9.13 -31.39
N GLN A 659 16.55 -9.29 -30.36
CA GLN A 659 16.63 -8.31 -29.26
C GLN A 659 17.14 -6.93 -29.71
N ASP A 660 18.03 -6.87 -30.71
CA ASP A 660 18.51 -5.64 -31.34
C ASP A 660 17.42 -4.96 -32.20
N ARG A 661 16.49 -5.75 -32.76
CA ARG A 661 15.33 -5.31 -33.55
C ARG A 661 14.01 -5.40 -32.78
N LYS A 662 14.07 -5.29 -31.45
CA LYS A 662 12.91 -5.32 -30.55
C LYS A 662 11.83 -4.32 -30.96
N VAL A 663 10.57 -4.68 -30.73
CA VAL A 663 9.42 -3.79 -30.89
C VAL A 663 9.30 -2.91 -29.64
N VAL A 664 9.33 -1.59 -29.83
CA VAL A 664 9.28 -0.59 -28.76
C VAL A 664 8.02 0.24 -28.92
N SER A 665 7.19 0.30 -27.90
CA SER A 665 6.00 1.14 -27.90
C SER A 665 5.83 1.91 -26.59
N MET A 666 5.15 3.05 -26.68
CA MET A 666 4.84 3.92 -25.55
C MET A 666 3.33 4.16 -25.50
N GLN A 667 2.74 4.10 -24.31
CA GLN A 667 1.31 4.34 -24.06
C GLN A 667 1.16 5.42 -23.00
N CYS A 668 0.28 6.39 -23.24
CA CYS A 668 0.01 7.51 -22.34
C CYS A 668 -1.48 7.57 -21.98
N ARG A 669 -1.78 7.61 -20.68
CA ARG A 669 -3.15 7.55 -20.13
C ARG A 669 -3.36 8.62 -19.05
N PHE A 670 -4.54 8.67 -18.44
CA PHE A 670 -4.75 9.49 -17.24
C PHE A 670 -3.96 8.93 -16.06
N PHE A 671 -3.24 9.80 -15.36
CA PHE A 671 -2.62 9.47 -14.08
C PHE A 671 -3.66 9.66 -12.96
N LEU A 672 -4.16 8.55 -12.42
CA LEU A 672 -5.14 8.54 -11.32
C LEU A 672 -4.59 7.75 -10.12
N ALA A 673 -4.90 8.24 -8.91
CA ALA A 673 -4.71 7.47 -7.69
C ALA A 673 -5.64 6.23 -7.66
N PRO A 674 -5.30 5.17 -6.91
CA PRO A 674 -6.17 3.98 -6.82
C PRO A 674 -7.61 4.31 -6.42
N GLU A 675 -7.80 5.24 -5.48
CA GLU A 675 -9.10 5.65 -4.97
C GLU A 675 -9.90 6.40 -6.04
N GLU A 676 -9.22 7.25 -6.83
CA GLU A 676 -9.79 7.99 -7.96
C GLU A 676 -10.20 7.04 -9.10
N LEU A 677 -9.40 6.01 -9.39
CA LEU A 677 -9.76 4.98 -10.36
C LEU A 677 -10.94 4.13 -9.88
N MET A 678 -11.00 3.80 -8.59
CA MET A 678 -12.14 3.07 -8.02
C MET A 678 -13.43 3.88 -8.17
N ALA A 679 -13.40 5.17 -7.81
CA ALA A 679 -14.52 6.08 -8.02
C ALA A 679 -14.90 6.17 -9.50
N MET A 680 -13.92 6.37 -10.39
CA MET A 680 -14.16 6.39 -11.84
C MET A 680 -14.76 5.09 -12.35
N THR A 681 -14.36 3.93 -11.82
CA THR A 681 -14.89 2.61 -12.21
C THR A 681 -16.36 2.44 -11.80
N GLN A 682 -16.74 2.95 -10.63
CA GLN A 682 -18.13 2.98 -10.20
C GLN A 682 -18.96 3.91 -11.09
N MET A 683 -18.45 5.10 -11.40
CA MET A 683 -19.11 6.09 -12.26
C MET A 683 -19.17 5.67 -13.74
N PHE A 684 -18.18 4.92 -14.22
CA PHE A 684 -18.16 4.33 -15.57
C PHE A 684 -19.38 3.42 -15.82
N ARG A 685 -19.93 2.84 -14.75
CA ARG A 685 -21.13 1.98 -14.79
C ARG A 685 -22.45 2.75 -14.76
N THR A 686 -22.44 4.02 -14.36
CA THR A 686 -23.66 4.81 -14.10
C THR A 686 -23.80 6.06 -14.99
N CYS A 687 -22.71 6.57 -15.59
CA CYS A 687 -22.67 7.84 -16.32
C CYS A 687 -22.39 7.70 -17.83
N SER A 688 -23.06 6.78 -18.52
CA SER A 688 -22.88 6.50 -19.97
C SER A 688 -22.95 7.72 -20.90
N SER A 689 -23.73 8.75 -20.54
CA SER A 689 -23.88 9.99 -21.33
C SER A 689 -22.58 10.81 -21.43
N VAL A 690 -21.76 10.83 -20.37
CA VAL A 690 -20.49 11.56 -20.35
C VAL A 690 -19.50 10.91 -21.32
N PHE A 691 -19.43 9.58 -21.30
CA PHE A 691 -18.58 8.81 -22.23
C PHE A 691 -18.99 9.04 -23.68
N TYR A 692 -20.29 9.09 -23.97
CA TYR A 692 -20.80 9.40 -25.30
C TYR A 692 -20.34 10.79 -25.75
N SER A 693 -20.41 11.77 -24.86
CA SER A 693 -19.93 13.13 -25.13
C SER A 693 -18.43 13.15 -25.41
N VAL A 694 -17.62 12.45 -24.61
CA VAL A 694 -16.16 12.33 -24.83
C VAL A 694 -15.86 11.69 -26.19
N MET A 695 -16.54 10.61 -26.57
CA MET A 695 -16.28 9.98 -27.87
C MET A 695 -16.76 10.83 -29.04
N SER A 696 -17.86 11.57 -28.90
CA SER A 696 -18.33 12.49 -29.94
C SER A 696 -17.28 13.58 -30.22
N HIS A 697 -16.62 14.09 -29.17
CA HIS A 697 -15.49 15.01 -29.32
C HIS A 697 -14.26 14.30 -29.90
N LEU A 698 -13.96 13.09 -29.44
CA LEU A 698 -12.83 12.31 -29.95
C LEU A 698 -12.98 12.00 -31.45
N ALA A 699 -14.20 11.78 -31.93
CA ALA A 699 -14.50 11.53 -33.35
C ALA A 699 -14.16 12.73 -34.25
N ARG A 700 -14.18 13.93 -33.68
CA ARG A 700 -13.85 15.20 -34.36
C ARG A 700 -12.45 15.70 -34.00
N PHE A 701 -11.71 14.94 -33.19
CA PHE A 701 -10.42 15.36 -32.69
C PHE A 701 -9.40 15.36 -33.82
N THR A 702 -8.82 16.53 -34.10
CA THR A 702 -7.73 16.65 -35.07
C THR A 702 -6.41 16.46 -34.33
N LEU A 703 -5.82 15.27 -34.44
CA LEU A 703 -4.58 14.93 -33.76
C LEU A 703 -3.40 15.75 -34.31
N ARG A 704 -2.79 16.58 -33.45
CA ARG A 704 -1.61 17.38 -33.78
C ARG A 704 -0.43 16.90 -32.96
N LEU A 705 0.56 16.29 -33.61
CA LEU A 705 1.81 15.90 -32.94
C LEU A 705 2.76 17.10 -32.85
N PRO A 706 3.51 17.26 -31.74
CA PRO A 706 4.51 18.32 -31.62
C PRO A 706 5.71 18.04 -32.54
N SER A 707 6.45 19.08 -32.92
CA SER A 707 7.76 18.94 -33.56
C SER A 707 8.87 18.64 -32.54
N LEU A 708 10.03 18.16 -33.00
CA LEU A 708 11.20 17.98 -32.13
C LEU A 708 11.58 19.30 -31.42
N GLU A 709 11.59 20.43 -32.14
CA GLU A 709 11.88 21.75 -31.57
C GLU A 709 10.92 22.12 -30.42
N GLN A 710 9.63 21.83 -30.56
CA GLN A 710 8.64 22.10 -29.52
C GLN A 710 8.85 21.23 -28.29
N VAL A 711 9.20 19.96 -28.48
CA VAL A 711 9.53 19.04 -27.37
C VAL A 711 10.82 19.48 -26.68
N GLN A 712 11.83 19.91 -27.43
CA GLN A 712 13.09 20.42 -26.89
C GLN A 712 12.90 21.72 -26.12
N ALA A 713 12.05 22.65 -26.58
CA ALA A 713 11.73 23.87 -25.85
C ALA A 713 11.13 23.55 -24.46
N VAL A 714 10.15 22.65 -24.41
CA VAL A 714 9.57 22.17 -23.14
C VAL A 714 10.62 21.45 -22.28
N LEU A 715 11.52 20.68 -22.89
CA LEU A 715 12.61 20.04 -22.17
C LEU A 715 13.56 21.04 -21.51
N VAL A 716 13.88 22.15 -22.19
CA VAL A 716 14.69 23.24 -21.60
C VAL A 716 13.96 23.86 -20.41
N GLU A 717 12.66 24.13 -20.52
CA GLU A 717 11.84 24.62 -19.42
C GLU A 717 11.85 23.63 -18.23
N MET A 718 11.61 22.34 -18.49
CA MET A 718 11.61 21.31 -17.45
C MET A 718 12.99 21.15 -16.77
N ARG A 719 14.09 21.27 -17.54
CA ARG A 719 15.44 21.26 -17.00
C ARG A 719 15.71 22.50 -16.16
N ALA A 720 15.27 23.68 -16.61
CA ALA A 720 15.36 24.91 -15.83
C ALA A 720 14.55 24.82 -14.54
N GLU A 721 13.35 24.22 -14.56
CA GLU A 721 12.54 23.94 -13.37
C GLU A 721 13.17 22.91 -12.43
N GLN A 722 13.85 21.88 -12.96
CA GLN A 722 14.62 20.92 -12.14
C GLN A 722 15.85 21.57 -11.49
N ILE A 723 16.52 22.47 -12.21
CA ILE A 723 17.67 23.24 -11.69
C ILE A 723 17.20 24.29 -10.68
N ALA A 724 16.01 24.88 -10.89
CA ALA A 724 15.39 25.89 -10.01
C ALA A 724 14.60 25.29 -8.82
N ARG A 725 14.37 23.97 -8.81
CA ARG A 725 13.91 23.20 -7.65
C ARG A 725 15.08 22.45 -7.03
N PRO A 726 15.93 23.07 -6.20
CA PRO A 726 16.71 22.27 -5.28
C PRO A 726 15.71 21.62 -4.34
N LEU A 727 15.75 20.29 -4.36
CA LEU A 727 15.59 19.47 -3.19
C LEU A 727 14.19 19.62 -2.55
N LEU A 728 13.36 18.62 -2.81
CA LEU A 728 12.20 18.34 -2.00
C LEU A 728 11.94 16.86 -2.27
N LEU A 729 12.26 15.96 -1.33
CA LEU A 729 11.76 14.60 -1.00
C LEU A 729 12.87 13.57 -0.78
N ASP A 730 12.78 12.86 0.34
CA ASP A 730 12.58 11.41 0.28
C ASP A 730 11.85 10.85 1.53
N GLU A 731 11.26 9.66 1.34
CA GLU A 731 10.23 8.94 2.11
C GLU A 731 10.24 8.98 3.66
N ALA A 732 9.04 9.18 4.22
CA ALA A 732 8.70 8.90 5.62
C ALA A 732 8.54 7.39 5.87
N LEU A 733 9.64 6.73 6.26
CA LEU A 733 9.65 5.66 7.28
C LEU A 733 10.21 6.28 8.57
N PRO A 734 9.99 5.72 9.77
CA PRO A 734 10.57 6.29 11.00
C PRO A 734 12.10 6.20 10.91
N ARG A 735 12.77 7.30 10.53
CA ARG A 735 14.10 7.24 9.90
C ARG A 735 15.31 7.39 10.82
N TYR A 736 15.18 7.50 12.15
CA TYR A 736 16.35 7.93 12.95
C TYR A 736 16.57 7.10 14.22
N VAL A 737 17.39 6.04 14.09
CA VAL A 737 18.12 5.43 15.20
C VAL A 737 19.53 6.03 15.22
N CYS A 738 19.98 6.49 16.39
CA CYS A 738 21.24 7.18 16.63
C CYS A 738 22.46 6.44 16.01
N GLY A 739 23.31 7.15 15.25
CA GLY A 739 24.71 6.77 15.00
C GLY A 739 25.18 6.43 13.58
N THR A 740 24.35 6.48 12.52
CA THR A 740 24.73 5.96 11.18
C THR A 740 24.75 6.96 10.01
N MET A 741 24.37 8.24 10.20
CA MET A 741 24.27 9.21 9.08
C MET A 741 25.60 9.91 8.75
N ARG A 742 25.92 10.06 7.46
CA ARG A 742 27.10 10.83 6.99
C ARG A 742 26.73 12.30 6.76
N HIS A 743 27.74 13.17 6.77
CA HIS A 743 27.59 14.63 6.63
C HIS A 743 26.79 15.06 5.39
N ARG A 744 26.96 14.33 4.27
CA ARG A 744 26.27 14.56 3.00
C ARG A 744 24.77 14.26 3.09
N ASP A 745 24.40 13.17 3.76
CA ASP A 745 23.01 12.70 3.87
C ASP A 745 22.14 13.68 4.68
N MET A 746 22.73 14.36 5.68
CA MET A 746 22.04 15.35 6.50
C MET A 746 21.86 16.69 5.78
N ARG A 747 22.80 17.09 4.92
CA ARG A 747 22.68 18.36 4.16
C ARG A 747 21.64 18.28 3.06
N SER A 748 21.64 17.19 2.28
CA SER A 748 20.65 17.02 1.21
C SER A 748 19.21 17.02 1.76
N CYS A 749 18.95 16.28 2.85
CA CYS A 749 17.63 16.20 3.49
C CYS A 749 17.09 17.56 4.00
N ASP A 750 17.98 18.51 4.30
CA ASP A 750 17.60 19.84 4.81
C ASP A 750 17.41 20.87 3.71
N GLU A 751 18.26 20.81 2.68
CA GLU A 751 18.06 21.54 1.43
C GLU A 751 16.74 21.08 0.77
N ASP A 752 16.31 19.85 1.08
CA ASP A 752 15.06 19.21 0.64
C ASP A 752 13.77 19.75 1.28
N TRP A 753 13.84 20.80 2.10
CA TRP A 753 12.70 21.26 2.88
C TRP A 753 12.19 22.63 2.42
N ASP A 754 10.88 22.70 2.19
CA ASP A 754 10.24 23.91 1.68
C ASP A 754 9.00 24.27 2.52
N LYS A 755 8.81 25.57 2.73
CA LYS A 755 7.70 26.10 3.53
C LYS A 755 6.37 25.89 2.78
N PRO A 756 5.28 25.44 3.46
CA PRO A 756 3.96 25.41 2.83
C PRO A 756 3.54 26.81 2.36
N GLY A 757 3.04 26.92 1.12
CA GLY A 757 2.54 28.19 0.59
C GLY A 757 1.40 28.76 1.44
N THR A 758 1.24 30.09 1.46
CA THR A 758 0.31 30.82 2.34
C THR A 758 -1.14 30.34 2.25
N THR A 759 -1.64 30.02 1.05
CA THR A 759 -3.00 29.47 0.85
C THR A 759 -3.18 28.06 1.43
N ALA A 760 -2.10 27.27 1.52
CA ALA A 760 -2.13 25.92 2.09
C ALA A 760 -2.02 25.93 3.62
N GLN A 761 -1.39 26.96 4.21
CA GLN A 761 -1.16 27.06 5.66
C GLN A 761 -2.48 27.11 6.45
N GLN A 762 -3.50 27.83 5.98
CA GLN A 762 -4.80 27.91 6.68
C GLN A 762 -5.52 26.55 6.74
N ARG A 763 -5.60 25.85 5.61
CA ARG A 763 -6.20 24.50 5.55
C ARG A 763 -5.42 23.47 6.37
N LEU A 764 -4.09 23.56 6.34
CA LEU A 764 -3.23 22.73 7.17
C LEU A 764 -3.42 23.02 8.65
N ALA A 765 -3.59 24.29 9.03
CA ALA A 765 -3.80 24.67 10.41
C ALA A 765 -5.13 24.12 10.97
N GLU A 766 -6.21 24.19 10.20
CA GLU A 766 -7.51 23.56 10.56
C GLU A 766 -7.36 22.04 10.73
N ALA A 767 -6.71 21.38 9.76
CA ALA A 767 -6.48 19.95 9.83
C ALA A 767 -5.59 19.54 11.02
N ILE A 768 -4.59 20.34 11.38
CA ILE A 768 -3.73 20.11 12.57
C ILE A 768 -4.51 20.31 13.86
N ARG A 769 -5.40 21.31 13.94
CA ARG A 769 -6.27 21.51 15.10
C ARG A 769 -7.21 20.33 15.30
N GLU A 770 -7.79 19.81 14.23
CA GLU A 770 -8.58 18.57 14.31
C GLU A 770 -7.71 17.37 14.64
N ALA A 771 -6.42 17.41 14.29
CA ALA A 771 -5.51 16.29 14.45
C ALA A 771 -4.89 16.14 15.82
N THR A 772 -4.84 17.21 16.57
CA THR A 772 -4.14 17.29 17.84
C THR A 772 -5.13 17.64 18.93
N SER A 773 -4.86 17.18 20.15
CA SER A 773 -5.57 17.66 21.35
C SER A 773 -4.96 18.95 21.90
N TRP A 774 -4.18 19.68 21.08
CA TRP A 774 -3.47 20.86 21.52
C TRP A 774 -4.46 22.02 21.68
N ASP A 775 -4.67 22.44 22.91
CA ASP A 775 -5.31 23.71 23.24
C ASP A 775 -4.30 24.88 23.17
N TRP A 776 -3.30 24.75 22.30
CA TRP A 776 -2.21 25.70 22.16
C TRP A 776 -2.57 26.74 21.09
N PRO A 777 -2.31 28.03 21.32
CA PRO A 777 -2.55 29.07 20.33
C PRO A 777 -1.74 28.83 19.05
N PHE A 778 -2.43 28.92 17.92
CA PHE A 778 -1.83 28.95 16.59
C PHE A 778 -1.48 30.39 16.21
N LEU A 779 -0.22 30.64 15.83
CA LEU A 779 0.33 31.96 15.57
C LEU A 779 1.09 31.96 14.24
N ASP A 780 0.59 32.65 13.21
CA ASP A 780 1.28 32.82 11.92
C ASP A 780 1.45 34.31 11.58
N GLY A 781 2.58 34.66 10.94
CA GLY A 781 3.15 36.02 10.87
C GLY A 781 2.43 37.06 10.01
N ALA A 782 1.21 36.83 9.54
CA ALA A 782 0.47 37.83 8.76
C ALA A 782 -0.10 38.94 9.67
N GLY A 783 0.65 40.05 9.82
CA GLY A 783 0.13 41.33 10.30
C GLY A 783 0.10 41.57 11.81
N ARG A 784 0.91 40.85 12.61
CA ARG A 784 1.03 41.11 14.06
C ARG A 784 2.37 41.79 14.39
N ASP A 785 2.32 42.84 15.20
CA ASP A 785 3.51 43.45 15.81
C ASP A 785 4.09 42.55 16.92
N GLY A 786 5.36 42.75 17.28
CA GLY A 786 6.03 41.95 18.31
C GLY A 786 5.36 42.00 19.70
N ASP A 787 4.59 43.05 19.98
CA ASP A 787 3.82 43.20 21.22
C ASP A 787 2.56 42.33 21.24
N GLY A 788 1.89 42.15 20.10
CA GLY A 788 0.76 41.24 19.94
C GLY A 788 1.14 39.77 20.18
N ILE A 789 2.33 39.35 19.76
CA ILE A 789 2.87 38.00 20.00
C ILE A 789 3.10 37.77 21.51
N THR A 790 3.64 38.78 22.18
CA THR A 790 3.94 38.73 23.62
C THR A 790 2.67 38.63 24.45
N ARG A 791 1.61 39.39 24.11
CA ARG A 791 0.31 39.33 24.81
C ARG A 791 -0.39 37.98 24.68
N LEU A 792 -0.20 37.27 23.56
CA LEU A 792 -0.83 35.97 23.31
C LEU A 792 -0.14 34.83 24.06
N LEU A 793 1.15 34.95 24.33
CA LEU A 793 1.95 33.89 24.95
C LEU A 793 2.35 34.15 26.42
N LEU A 794 2.20 35.38 26.94
CA LEU A 794 2.72 35.80 28.25
C LEU A 794 1.83 36.88 28.88
N PRO A 795 1.45 36.88 30.19
CA PRO A 795 1.73 35.97 31.32
C PRO A 795 0.48 35.20 31.83
N SER A 796 -0.62 35.20 31.06
CA SER A 796 -1.92 34.60 31.41
C SER A 796 -2.29 33.39 30.53
N SER A 797 -1.35 32.94 29.70
CA SER A 797 -1.56 32.06 28.54
C SER A 797 -0.80 30.73 28.67
N PRO A 798 -1.12 29.71 27.87
CA PRO A 798 -0.42 28.42 27.86
C PRO A 798 1.10 28.55 27.60
N GLU A 799 1.91 27.67 28.21
CA GLU A 799 3.39 27.60 28.06
C GLU A 799 3.86 27.26 26.63
N TYR A 800 2.92 26.94 25.76
CA TYR A 800 3.13 26.42 24.41
C TYR A 800 2.19 27.09 23.42
N GLY A 801 2.69 27.35 22.22
CA GLY A 801 1.97 27.72 21.01
C GLY A 801 2.56 26.97 19.82
N TRP A 802 1.98 27.13 18.65
CA TRP A 802 2.53 26.54 17.42
C TRP A 802 2.27 27.40 16.19
N SER A 803 3.07 27.18 15.15
CA SER A 803 3.08 27.97 13.92
C SER A 803 3.46 27.10 12.70
N LEU A 804 3.00 27.51 11.52
CA LEU A 804 3.47 26.99 10.23
C LEU A 804 4.41 27.99 9.53
N ASP A 805 4.71 29.12 10.16
CA ASP A 805 5.60 30.16 9.67
C ASP A 805 7.04 29.94 10.14
N PHE A 806 7.89 29.46 9.22
CA PHE A 806 9.33 29.32 9.41
C PHE A 806 10.12 30.48 8.76
N SER A 807 9.53 31.67 8.69
CA SER A 807 10.27 32.84 8.20
C SER A 807 11.27 33.36 9.24
N SER A 808 12.44 33.80 8.76
CA SER A 808 13.49 34.38 9.60
C SER A 808 13.00 35.61 10.37
N HIS A 809 12.14 36.43 9.75
CA HIS A 809 11.50 37.59 10.39
C HIS A 809 10.65 37.19 11.59
N PHE A 810 9.69 36.26 11.40
CA PHE A 810 8.81 35.81 12.48
C PHE A 810 9.60 35.14 13.62
N ALA A 811 10.58 34.31 13.28
CA ALA A 811 11.47 33.68 14.25
C ALA A 811 12.29 34.71 15.05
N SER A 812 12.81 35.75 14.39
CA SER A 812 13.56 36.82 15.06
C SER A 812 12.70 37.60 16.04
N GLU A 813 11.44 37.88 15.72
CA GLU A 813 10.49 38.51 16.64
C GLU A 813 10.25 37.63 17.88
N LEU A 814 9.96 36.34 17.69
CA LEU A 814 9.75 35.39 18.79
C LEU A 814 10.98 35.30 19.71
N LEU A 815 12.16 35.21 19.12
CA LEU A 815 13.42 35.14 19.88
C LEU A 815 13.71 36.45 20.63
N TYR A 816 13.39 37.59 20.04
CA TYR A 816 13.50 38.92 20.67
C TYR A 816 12.56 39.07 21.88
N GLN A 817 11.40 38.40 21.84
CA GLN A 817 10.43 38.37 22.94
C GLN A 817 10.71 37.29 23.99
N GLY A 818 11.78 36.49 23.83
CA GLY A 818 12.17 35.47 24.81
C GLY A 818 11.53 34.10 24.62
N VAL A 819 10.82 33.88 23.52
CA VAL A 819 10.23 32.58 23.16
C VAL A 819 11.36 31.61 22.75
N LEU A 820 11.23 30.33 23.13
CA LEU A 820 12.06 29.24 22.62
C LEU A 820 11.41 28.64 21.39
N LEU A 821 12.23 28.37 20.38
CA LEU A 821 11.81 27.70 19.16
C LEU A 821 12.15 26.22 19.24
N ARG A 822 11.15 25.39 19.00
CA ARG A 822 11.28 23.94 18.79
C ARG A 822 10.51 23.57 17.54
N SER A 823 10.69 22.36 17.02
CA SER A 823 9.89 21.83 15.92
C SER A 823 9.48 20.40 16.20
N THR A 824 8.36 19.98 15.60
CA THR A 824 7.86 18.60 15.67
C THR A 824 7.05 18.26 14.41
N GLU A 825 6.69 16.99 14.25
CA GLU A 825 5.87 16.49 13.14
C GLU A 825 4.50 16.01 13.62
N VAL A 826 3.43 16.54 13.02
CA VAL A 826 2.04 16.14 13.28
C VAL A 826 1.64 15.02 12.31
N HIS A 827 1.14 13.91 12.86
CA HIS A 827 0.73 12.71 12.14
C HIS A 827 -0.76 12.43 12.39
N LYS A 828 -1.61 12.33 11.35
CA LYS A 828 -3.03 11.90 11.47
C LYS A 828 -3.60 11.30 10.17
N HIS A 829 -4.55 10.37 10.32
CA HIS A 829 -5.49 9.95 9.28
C HIS A 829 -6.25 11.14 8.67
N GLY A 830 -5.88 11.52 7.45
CA GLY A 830 -6.46 12.65 6.70
C GLY A 830 -5.41 13.67 6.23
N LEU A 831 -4.24 13.72 6.88
CA LEU A 831 -3.08 14.44 6.37
C LEU A 831 -2.28 13.52 5.44
N ARG A 832 -1.98 14.00 4.24
CA ARG A 832 -1.31 13.19 3.19
C ARG A 832 0.15 12.85 3.55
N TYR A 833 0.78 13.67 4.40
CA TYR A 833 2.16 13.54 4.88
C TYR A 833 2.28 14.16 6.29
N PRO A 834 3.28 13.76 7.11
CA PRO A 834 3.56 14.43 8.37
C PRO A 834 3.92 15.90 8.12
N VAL A 835 3.26 16.79 8.86
CA VAL A 835 3.44 18.25 8.71
C VAL A 835 4.37 18.74 9.82
N GLN A 836 5.45 19.43 9.44
CA GLN A 836 6.33 20.07 10.41
C GLN A 836 5.72 21.37 10.91
N VAL A 837 5.68 21.49 12.23
CA VAL A 837 5.17 22.67 12.93
C VAL A 837 6.27 23.24 13.81
N LEU A 838 6.36 24.57 13.85
CA LEU A 838 7.21 25.29 14.79
C LEU A 838 6.46 25.35 16.12
N VAL A 839 7.04 24.79 17.17
CA VAL A 839 6.54 24.83 18.54
C VAL A 839 7.15 26.03 19.25
N LEU A 840 6.28 26.91 19.71
CA LEU A 840 6.61 28.14 20.41
C LEU A 840 6.53 27.85 21.90
N CYS A 841 7.62 27.98 22.65
CA CYS A 841 7.63 27.63 24.06
C CYS A 841 8.07 28.80 24.94
N CYS A 842 7.28 29.08 25.98
CA CYS A 842 7.68 29.98 27.04
C CYS A 842 7.52 29.28 28.40
N PRO A 843 8.58 28.61 28.90
CA PRO A 843 8.53 27.89 30.17
C PRO A 843 8.25 28.83 31.36
N LYS A 844 7.53 28.32 32.37
CA LYS A 844 7.30 29.06 33.63
C LYS A 844 8.58 29.35 34.44
N ARG A 845 9.61 28.53 34.25
CA ARG A 845 10.91 28.63 34.92
C ARG A 845 12.03 28.69 33.89
N ARG A 846 12.97 29.62 34.08
CA ARG A 846 14.10 29.85 33.17
C ARG A 846 15.42 29.79 33.89
N SER A 847 16.40 29.10 33.29
CA SER A 847 17.78 29.08 33.78
C SER A 847 18.54 30.24 33.14
N VAL A 848 19.10 31.11 33.98
CA VAL A 848 19.91 32.27 33.56
C VAL A 848 21.27 32.21 34.24
N LEU A 849 22.32 32.56 33.50
CA LEU A 849 23.69 32.59 33.99
C LEU A 849 24.26 33.99 33.84
N ASP A 850 24.52 34.64 34.97
CA ASP A 850 25.29 35.89 34.99
C ASP A 850 26.75 35.57 34.65
N LEU A 851 27.32 36.29 33.68
CA LEU A 851 28.69 36.05 33.21
C LEU A 851 29.74 36.38 34.29
N ARG A 852 29.37 37.16 35.32
CA ARG A 852 30.19 37.45 36.51
C ARG A 852 29.96 36.46 37.66
N ALA A 853 29.10 35.46 37.47
CA ALA A 853 28.82 34.43 38.46
C ALA A 853 29.17 33.01 37.95
N VAL A 854 29.92 32.90 36.85
CA VAL A 854 30.28 31.62 36.24
C VAL A 854 31.14 30.80 37.19
N HIS A 855 30.67 29.62 37.56
CA HIS A 855 31.44 28.66 38.33
C HIS A 855 32.43 27.92 37.43
N VAL A 856 33.73 28.20 37.60
CA VAL A 856 34.80 27.49 36.89
C VAL A 856 35.35 26.36 37.73
N SER A 857 35.00 25.12 37.39
CA SER A 857 35.53 23.95 38.11
C SER A 857 37.04 23.80 37.97
N ARG A 858 37.65 23.08 38.92
CA ARG A 858 39.08 22.75 38.89
C ARG A 858 39.48 22.00 37.61
N GLN A 859 38.58 21.18 37.07
CA GLN A 859 38.86 20.42 35.84
C GLN A 859 38.80 21.31 34.61
N ALA A 860 37.77 22.16 34.49
CA ALA A 860 37.66 23.12 33.41
C ALA A 860 38.87 24.06 33.36
N ARG A 861 39.30 24.58 34.52
CA ARG A 861 40.48 25.44 34.66
C ARG A 861 41.76 24.80 34.12
N ARG A 862 41.98 23.50 34.41
CA ARG A 862 43.17 22.76 33.94
C ARG A 862 43.14 22.44 32.44
N ARG A 863 41.95 22.27 31.87
CA ARG A 863 41.77 21.82 30.49
C ARG A 863 41.65 22.98 29.50
N ALA A 864 41.17 24.14 29.93
CA ALA A 864 40.91 25.31 29.10
C ALA A 864 42.07 25.69 28.17
N GLY A 865 43.31 25.70 28.67
CA GLY A 865 44.49 26.06 27.86
C GLY A 865 44.83 25.11 26.72
N ARG A 866 44.17 23.94 26.62
CA ARG A 866 44.37 22.97 25.53
C ARG A 866 43.49 23.23 24.33
N TYR A 867 42.59 24.22 24.41
CA TYR A 867 41.59 24.46 23.39
C TYR A 867 41.66 25.89 22.86
N VAL A 868 41.12 26.07 21.65
CA VAL A 868 40.87 27.36 21.02
C VAL A 868 39.38 27.50 20.82
N VAL A 869 38.84 28.69 21.09
CA VAL A 869 37.44 29.02 20.80
C VAL A 869 37.38 29.90 19.56
N THR A 870 36.44 29.59 18.68
CA THR A 870 36.01 30.52 17.62
C THR A 870 34.52 30.81 17.72
N MET A 871 34.10 31.90 17.07
CA MET A 871 32.71 32.19 16.79
C MET A 871 32.50 32.25 15.28
N ASP A 872 31.39 31.66 14.81
CA ASP A 872 30.91 31.65 13.43
C ASP A 872 31.88 31.01 12.40
N ALA A 873 32.88 30.25 12.86
CA ALA A 873 33.89 29.66 11.98
C ALA A 873 33.42 28.34 11.35
N ALA A 874 32.53 27.59 12.00
CA ALA A 874 32.09 26.28 11.51
C ALA A 874 30.62 25.98 11.86
N PHE A 875 29.72 26.95 11.62
CA PHE A 875 28.28 26.84 11.91
C PHE A 875 27.66 25.51 11.46
N GLU A 876 27.88 25.10 10.21
CA GLU A 876 27.32 23.86 9.68
C GLU A 876 27.84 22.62 10.42
N GLU A 877 29.11 22.60 10.81
CA GLU A 877 29.68 21.47 11.54
C GLU A 877 29.11 21.36 12.96
N VAL A 878 28.84 22.50 13.59
CA VAL A 878 28.20 22.59 14.90
C VAL A 878 26.73 22.16 14.84
N LEU A 879 25.96 22.67 13.87
CA LEU A 879 24.57 22.28 13.64
C LEU A 879 24.45 20.77 13.45
N LEU A 880 25.28 20.20 12.57
CA LEU A 880 25.29 18.76 12.31
C LEU A 880 25.83 17.96 13.49
N GLY A 881 26.75 18.52 14.29
CA GLY A 881 27.19 17.95 15.56
C GLY A 881 26.03 17.79 16.55
N CYS A 882 25.17 18.80 16.65
CA CYS A 882 23.98 18.77 17.50
C CYS A 882 22.99 17.69 17.03
N VAL A 883 22.73 17.59 15.72
CA VAL A 883 21.86 16.54 15.16
C VAL A 883 22.45 15.15 15.40
N ARG A 884 23.76 14.95 15.26
CA ARG A 884 24.40 13.65 15.56
C ARG A 884 24.26 13.24 17.02
N MET A 885 24.40 14.19 17.94
CA MET A 885 24.32 13.91 19.38
C MET A 885 22.89 13.64 19.85
N HIS A 886 21.93 14.43 19.36
CA HIS A 886 20.56 14.45 19.88
C HIS A 886 19.53 13.75 18.99
N GLY A 887 19.89 13.37 17.76
CA GLY A 887 18.94 12.97 16.73
C GLY A 887 18.11 14.15 16.23
N GLU A 888 16.91 13.89 15.69
CA GLU A 888 15.99 14.98 15.33
C GLU A 888 15.42 15.68 16.55
N ALA A 889 15.05 14.94 17.61
CA ALA A 889 14.51 15.44 18.89
C ALA A 889 13.49 16.59 18.79
N TRP A 890 13.97 17.82 18.63
CA TRP A 890 13.19 19.05 18.44
C TRP A 890 13.76 19.97 17.32
N LEU A 891 14.86 19.56 16.68
CA LEU A 891 15.63 20.25 15.66
C LEU A 891 15.38 19.60 14.29
N PHE A 892 14.10 19.50 13.88
CA PHE A 892 13.69 18.95 12.59
C PHE A 892 14.10 19.87 11.43
N ARG A 893 14.12 19.33 10.20
CA ARG A 893 14.60 20.01 8.96
C ARG A 893 14.05 21.44 8.79
N GLY A 894 12.79 21.70 9.11
CA GLY A 894 12.23 23.06 9.04
C GLY A 894 12.90 24.05 9.98
N LEU A 895 13.18 23.66 11.22
CA LEU A 895 13.92 24.51 12.15
C LEU A 895 15.40 24.63 11.73
N ARG A 896 16.01 23.57 11.17
CA ARG A 896 17.38 23.63 10.65
C ARG A 896 17.51 24.61 9.47
N SER A 897 16.57 24.55 8.53
CA SER A 897 16.49 25.48 7.40
C SER A 897 16.27 26.92 7.87
N LEU A 898 15.37 27.13 8.82
CA LEU A 898 15.18 28.42 9.46
C LEU A 898 16.48 28.95 10.11
N LEU A 899 17.17 28.15 10.93
CA LEU A 899 18.43 28.55 11.56
C LEU A 899 19.49 28.92 10.52
N ARG A 900 19.63 28.15 9.44
CA ARG A 900 20.52 28.51 8.31
C ARG A 900 20.18 29.86 7.70
N SER A 901 18.89 30.13 7.48
CA SER A 901 18.45 31.41 6.90
C SER A 901 18.71 32.63 7.80
N MET A 902 18.87 32.41 9.10
CA MET A 902 19.17 33.43 10.11
C MET A 902 20.68 33.62 10.33
N PHE A 903 21.50 32.60 10.08
CA PHE A 903 22.94 32.65 10.31
C PHE A 903 23.61 33.74 9.45
N GLY A 904 24.62 34.42 10.04
CA GLY A 904 25.39 35.47 9.37
C GLY A 904 24.63 36.77 9.11
N ARG A 905 23.42 36.94 9.68
CA ARG A 905 22.57 38.12 9.50
C ARG A 905 22.10 38.65 10.85
N THR A 906 22.06 39.98 10.97
CA THR A 906 21.28 40.64 12.03
C THR A 906 19.90 40.96 11.47
N LEU A 907 18.89 40.26 11.96
CA LEU A 907 17.52 40.41 11.50
C LEU A 907 16.81 41.51 12.29
N PRO A 908 16.22 42.51 11.62
CA PRO A 908 15.53 43.60 12.30
C PRO A 908 14.26 43.09 12.98
N CYS A 909 13.99 43.61 14.18
CA CYS A 909 12.75 43.39 14.90
C CYS A 909 12.01 44.73 15.10
N SER A 910 10.75 44.67 15.51
CA SER A 910 9.79 45.78 15.66
C SER A 910 10.25 46.89 16.62
N GLY A 911 11.34 46.69 17.36
CA GLY A 911 11.97 47.70 18.21
C GLY A 911 12.98 48.55 17.43
N ALA A 912 12.93 49.87 17.61
CA ALA A 912 13.76 50.87 16.95
C ALA A 912 15.24 50.45 16.73
N GLY A 913 15.56 49.95 15.54
CA GLY A 913 16.93 49.65 15.09
C GLY A 913 17.66 48.54 15.88
N ARG A 914 16.93 47.50 16.29
CA ARG A 914 17.43 46.36 17.09
C ARG A 914 17.10 45.04 16.39
N GLY A 915 17.91 44.02 16.64
CA GLY A 915 17.79 42.77 15.91
C GLY A 915 18.37 41.57 16.62
N VAL A 916 18.05 40.40 16.07
CA VAL A 916 18.54 39.09 16.52
C VAL A 916 19.57 38.59 15.50
N SER A 917 20.71 38.11 15.98
CA SER A 917 21.69 37.41 15.14
C SER A 917 21.97 36.01 15.69
N LEU A 918 22.02 35.03 14.79
CA LEU A 918 22.34 33.65 15.12
C LEU A 918 23.83 33.41 14.99
N HIS A 919 24.43 32.74 15.98
CA HIS A 919 25.86 32.47 16.06
C HIS A 919 26.15 31.00 16.37
N SER A 920 27.32 30.54 15.95
CA SER A 920 27.91 29.29 16.40
C SER A 920 29.17 29.54 17.22
N PHE A 921 29.38 28.72 18.25
CA PHE A 921 30.63 28.67 19.01
C PHE A 921 31.28 27.32 18.78
N GLU A 922 32.57 27.34 18.48
CA GLU A 922 33.36 26.15 18.23
C GLU A 922 34.48 26.01 19.25
N LEU A 923 34.66 24.80 19.77
CA LEU A 923 35.81 24.44 20.60
C LEU A 923 36.72 23.50 19.80
N TRP A 924 37.92 23.97 19.50
CA TRP A 924 38.96 23.24 18.78
C TRP A 924 40.00 22.71 19.75
N ASP A 925 40.42 21.46 19.60
CA ASP A 925 41.57 20.92 20.33
C ASP A 925 42.92 21.36 19.72
N ALA A 926 44.01 20.89 20.32
CA ALA A 926 45.37 21.21 19.91
C ALA A 926 45.69 20.69 18.48
N ASP A 927 44.98 19.67 18.01
CA ASP A 927 45.13 19.08 16.68
C ASP A 927 44.23 19.78 15.64
N GLY A 928 43.54 20.86 16.06
CA GLY A 928 42.63 21.62 15.21
C GLY A 928 41.32 20.91 14.90
N GLN A 929 40.92 19.92 15.71
CA GLN A 929 39.66 19.19 15.53
C GLN A 929 38.51 19.83 16.32
N LEU A 930 37.33 19.90 15.72
CA LEU A 930 36.12 20.39 16.39
C LEU A 930 35.59 19.35 17.40
N VAL A 931 35.81 19.60 18.70
CA VAL A 931 35.52 18.66 19.78
C VAL A 931 34.22 18.94 20.55
N ALA A 932 33.75 20.18 20.51
CA ALA A 932 32.46 20.62 21.05
C ALA A 932 32.03 21.93 20.37
N GLY A 933 30.75 22.26 20.47
CA GLY A 933 30.24 23.54 19.99
C GLY A 933 28.78 23.75 20.34
N GLU A 934 28.30 25.00 20.22
CA GLU A 934 26.90 25.35 20.45
C GLU A 934 26.37 26.35 19.43
N LEU A 935 25.07 26.31 19.21
CA LEU A 935 24.30 27.33 18.52
C LEU A 935 23.55 28.18 19.54
N GLY A 936 23.54 29.48 19.30
CA GLY A 936 22.75 30.42 20.09
C GLY A 936 22.48 31.70 19.34
N CYS A 937 21.66 32.57 19.92
CA CYS A 937 21.36 33.87 19.32
C CYS A 937 21.71 35.02 20.26
N ALA A 938 22.26 36.09 19.70
CA ALA A 938 22.46 37.34 20.38
C ALA A 938 21.17 38.17 20.28
N VAL A 939 20.70 38.62 21.44
CA VAL A 939 19.55 39.52 21.58
C VAL A 939 20.00 40.65 22.49
N GLY A 940 20.52 41.71 21.89
CA GLY A 940 21.19 42.79 22.61
C GLY A 940 22.30 42.27 23.53
N GLY A 941 22.28 42.65 24.81
CA GLY A 941 23.27 42.22 25.82
C GLY A 941 23.08 40.79 26.33
N VAL A 942 22.14 40.03 25.76
CA VAL A 942 21.79 38.68 26.19
C VAL A 942 22.18 37.67 25.11
N TYR A 943 22.92 36.64 25.50
CA TYR A 943 23.15 35.48 24.64
C TYR A 943 22.17 34.36 25.01
N ARG A 944 21.49 33.79 24.03
CA ARG A 944 20.52 32.72 24.26
C ARG A 944 21.04 31.42 23.66
N SER A 945 21.41 30.47 24.52
CA SER A 945 21.84 29.14 24.10
C SER A 945 20.64 28.35 23.58
N ILE A 946 20.79 27.77 22.39
CA ILE A 946 19.75 26.98 21.72
C ILE A 946 20.06 25.49 21.88
N THR A 947 21.26 25.05 21.48
CA THR A 947 21.71 23.66 21.60
C THR A 947 23.21 23.55 21.43
N GLY A 948 23.81 22.52 22.01
CA GLY A 948 25.21 22.23 21.82
C GLY A 948 25.49 20.74 21.72
N PHE A 949 26.69 20.43 21.25
CA PHE A 949 27.18 19.07 21.13
C PHE A 949 28.60 18.93 21.66
N ARG A 950 28.99 17.69 21.91
CA ARG A 950 30.34 17.31 22.29
C ARG A 950 30.66 15.95 21.67
N GLN A 951 31.88 15.82 21.13
CA GLN A 951 32.38 14.54 20.66
C GLN A 951 32.48 13.50 21.80
N GLN A 952 32.12 12.25 21.51
CA GLN A 952 32.07 11.21 22.54
C GLN A 952 33.44 10.98 23.22
N HIS A 953 34.53 11.12 22.46
CA HIS A 953 35.90 10.92 22.94
C HIS A 953 36.47 12.10 23.76
N SER A 954 35.85 13.29 23.72
CA SER A 954 36.42 14.52 24.31
C SER A 954 35.89 14.79 25.73
N GLN A 955 36.12 13.90 26.69
CA GLN A 955 35.52 14.02 28.04
C GLN A 955 35.79 15.38 28.72
N GLY A 956 34.72 15.99 29.25
CA GLY A 956 34.72 17.32 29.88
C GLY A 956 34.90 18.52 28.94
N ALA A 957 35.01 18.31 27.62
CA ALA A 957 35.07 19.41 26.65
C ALA A 957 33.77 20.26 26.63
N GLY A 958 32.62 19.68 26.95
CA GLY A 958 31.35 20.43 27.01
C GLY A 958 31.31 21.46 28.14
N GLU A 959 31.79 21.10 29.33
CA GLU A 959 31.91 22.06 30.44
C GLU A 959 32.93 23.16 30.13
N VAL A 960 34.06 22.78 29.52
CA VAL A 960 35.08 23.74 29.07
C VAL A 960 34.51 24.68 28.01
N GLN A 961 33.73 24.17 27.05
CA GLN A 961 33.09 24.98 26.02
C GLN A 961 32.18 26.03 26.65
N LEU A 962 31.28 25.65 27.57
CA LEU A 962 30.35 26.59 28.20
C LEU A 962 31.09 27.68 29.02
N VAL A 963 32.13 27.31 29.77
CA VAL A 963 32.95 28.27 30.52
C VAL A 963 33.66 29.25 29.59
N LEU A 964 34.27 28.76 28.51
CA LEU A 964 35.01 29.61 27.58
C LEU A 964 34.09 30.44 26.68
N ALA A 965 32.89 29.94 26.34
CA ALA A 965 31.85 30.71 25.67
C ALA A 965 31.38 31.85 26.57
N ALA A 966 31.13 31.60 27.86
CA ALA A 966 30.81 32.65 28.82
C ALA A 966 31.93 33.70 28.93
N ALA A 967 33.19 33.26 28.99
CA ALA A 967 34.34 34.16 28.99
C ALA A 967 34.41 35.04 27.73
N LEU A 968 34.18 34.44 26.56
CA LEU A 968 34.19 35.14 25.29
C LEU A 968 33.03 36.12 25.19
N LEU A 969 31.81 35.72 25.54
CA LEU A 969 30.64 36.58 25.58
C LEU A 969 30.83 37.77 26.52
N HIS A 970 31.42 37.55 27.70
CA HIS A 970 31.76 38.65 28.61
C HIS A 970 32.75 39.63 27.95
N LYS A 971 33.79 39.12 27.28
CA LYS A 971 34.75 39.93 26.50
C LYS A 971 34.08 40.72 25.37
N LEU A 972 33.01 40.18 24.76
CA LEU A 972 32.24 40.83 23.70
C LEU A 972 31.17 41.83 24.24
N GLY A 973 31.05 41.97 25.56
CA GLY A 973 30.16 42.94 26.21
C GLY A 973 28.74 42.44 26.46
N PHE A 974 28.53 41.12 26.50
CA PHE A 974 27.29 40.53 26.99
C PHE A 974 27.22 40.56 28.52
N ASP A 975 26.01 40.56 29.06
CA ASP A 975 25.76 40.58 30.51
C ASP A 975 25.48 39.19 31.07
N TRP A 976 24.65 38.40 30.38
CA TRP A 976 24.19 37.09 30.85
C TRP A 976 23.76 36.15 29.72
N ILE A 977 23.65 34.86 30.05
CA ILE A 977 23.23 33.79 29.15
C ILE A 977 21.86 33.24 29.56
N ASP A 978 20.91 33.18 28.62
CA ASP A 978 19.69 32.36 28.72
C ASP A 978 20.05 30.92 28.36
N LEU A 979 20.00 30.02 29.34
CA LEU A 979 20.36 28.60 29.19
C LEU A 979 19.16 27.69 28.91
N GLY A 980 17.98 28.23 28.59
CA GLY A 980 16.85 27.36 28.28
C GLY A 980 16.02 26.99 29.51
N VAL A 981 15.61 25.72 29.54
CA VAL A 981 14.91 25.06 30.65
C VAL A 981 15.91 24.66 31.74
N ASP A 982 15.47 24.62 32.99
CA ASP A 982 16.26 24.18 34.14
C ASP A 982 16.76 22.73 33.98
N GLU A 983 18.07 22.51 34.11
CA GLU A 983 18.71 21.19 34.05
C GLU A 983 19.86 21.12 35.08
N PRO A 984 20.08 19.97 35.75
CA PRO A 984 21.01 19.88 36.88
C PRO A 984 22.44 20.37 36.62
N TYR A 985 22.96 20.17 35.40
CA TYR A 985 24.34 20.59 35.08
C TYR A 985 24.50 22.11 34.92
N LYS A 986 23.42 22.86 34.64
CA LYS A 986 23.46 24.32 34.47
C LYS A 986 23.69 25.01 35.82
N THR A 987 23.09 24.47 36.87
CA THR A 987 23.34 24.91 38.25
C THR A 987 24.80 24.74 38.65
N HIS A 988 25.46 23.67 38.19
CA HIS A 988 26.90 23.47 38.42
C HIS A 988 27.77 24.53 37.71
N LEU A 989 27.27 25.21 36.68
CA LEU A 989 27.94 26.32 35.99
C LEU A 989 27.71 27.67 36.70
N GLY A 990 26.88 27.73 37.75
CA GLY A 990 26.52 28.96 38.45
C GLY A 990 25.19 29.58 37.98
N SER A 991 24.41 28.88 37.16
CA SER A 991 23.11 29.38 36.72
C SER A 991 22.10 29.42 37.88
N ARG A 992 21.19 30.39 37.85
CA ARG A 992 20.02 30.46 38.75
C ARG A 992 18.74 30.28 37.98
N VAL A 993 17.71 29.75 38.63
CA VAL A 993 16.39 29.55 38.02
C VAL A 993 15.46 30.68 38.45
N VAL A 994 14.90 31.40 37.48
CA VAL A 994 14.00 32.52 37.67
C VAL A 994 12.59 32.20 37.20
N SER A 995 11.61 32.95 37.71
CA SER A 995 10.25 32.92 37.15
C SER A 995 10.22 33.51 35.74
N GLN A 996 9.24 33.13 34.93
CA GLN A 996 9.02 33.71 33.61
C GLN A 996 8.88 35.25 33.66
N ALA A 997 8.15 35.78 34.63
CA ALA A 997 7.99 37.23 34.80
C ALA A 997 9.33 37.94 35.08
N GLU A 998 10.15 37.36 35.96
CA GLU A 998 11.48 37.88 36.25
C GLU A 998 12.41 37.78 35.03
N TYR A 999 12.40 36.65 34.33
CA TYR A 999 13.17 36.47 33.08
C TYR A 999 12.83 37.55 32.05
N LEU A 1000 11.54 37.81 31.80
CA LEU A 1000 11.12 38.83 30.85
C LEU A 1000 11.51 40.23 31.29
N ARG A 1001 11.49 40.52 32.60
CA ARG A 1001 11.98 41.78 33.15
C ARG A 1001 13.47 41.97 32.87
N LEU A 1002 14.29 40.93 33.07
CA LEU A 1002 15.72 40.94 32.76
C LEU A 1002 15.95 41.11 31.26
N LEU A 1003 15.31 40.27 30.44
CA LEU A 1003 15.43 40.29 28.99
C LEU A 1003 15.07 41.67 28.42
N ARG A 1004 13.97 42.29 28.86
CA ARG A 1004 13.58 43.63 28.39
C ARG A 1004 14.58 44.72 28.76
N GLY A 1005 15.29 44.57 29.88
CA GLY A 1005 16.33 45.52 30.28
C GLY A 1005 17.57 45.48 29.39
N ASP A 1006 17.90 44.30 28.86
CA ASP A 1006 19.18 44.05 28.20
C ASP A 1006 19.09 43.75 26.70
N ARG A 1007 17.93 43.30 26.18
CA ARG A 1007 17.70 42.93 24.76
C ARG A 1007 17.91 44.06 23.74
N ASP A 1008 18.10 45.25 24.29
CA ASP A 1008 18.15 46.53 23.63
C ASP A 1008 19.56 47.11 23.52
N LYS A 1009 20.54 46.48 24.20
CA LYS A 1009 21.96 46.83 24.19
C LYS A 1009 22.62 46.43 22.87
N ARG A 1010 23.85 46.89 22.63
CA ARG A 1010 24.62 46.60 21.40
C ARG A 1010 26.01 46.06 21.77
N PRO A 1011 26.18 44.73 21.92
CA PRO A 1011 27.50 44.14 22.11
C PRO A 1011 28.33 44.25 20.83
N SER A 1012 29.65 44.20 20.98
CA SER A 1012 30.58 44.24 19.85
C SER A 1012 30.81 42.83 19.32
N LEU A 1013 29.98 42.39 18.38
CA LEU A 1013 30.11 41.08 17.73
C LEU A 1013 31.20 41.12 16.65
N GLY A 1014 32.26 40.31 16.83
CA GLY A 1014 33.29 40.04 15.82
C GLY A 1014 33.41 38.54 15.54
N HIS A 1015 34.37 38.09 14.72
CA HIS A 1015 34.62 36.66 14.48
C HIS A 1015 35.96 36.23 15.13
N PRO A 1016 36.07 36.24 16.47
CA PRO A 1016 37.33 36.04 17.16
C PRO A 1016 37.79 34.58 17.14
N ARG A 1017 39.11 34.37 17.12
CA ARG A 1017 39.77 33.10 17.41
C ARG A 1017 40.71 33.30 18.57
N ILE A 1018 40.38 32.76 19.74
CA ILE A 1018 41.09 33.06 20.99
C ILE A 1018 41.45 31.77 21.72
N GLY A 1019 42.67 31.69 22.24
CA GLY A 1019 43.12 30.57 23.07
C GLY A 1019 42.36 30.50 24.38
N GLY A 1020 41.99 29.30 24.81
CA GLY A 1020 41.19 29.10 26.03
C GLY A 1020 41.90 29.56 27.31
N ALA A 1021 43.24 29.58 27.34
CA ALA A 1021 44.00 30.13 28.45
C ALA A 1021 43.82 31.66 28.58
N GLU A 1022 43.82 32.37 27.45
CA GLU A 1022 43.61 33.83 27.43
C GLU A 1022 42.18 34.17 27.87
N LEU A 1023 41.18 33.48 27.33
CA LEU A 1023 39.78 33.67 27.72
C LEU A 1023 39.54 33.37 29.20
N LEU A 1024 40.16 32.31 29.72
CA LEU A 1024 40.04 31.97 31.13
C LEU A 1024 40.69 33.03 32.03
N CYS A 1025 41.84 33.59 31.64
CA CYS A 1025 42.47 34.69 32.35
C CYS A 1025 41.57 35.93 32.39
N HIS A 1026 40.96 36.29 31.25
CA HIS A 1026 39.98 37.38 31.15
C HIS A 1026 38.80 37.18 32.10
N LEU A 1027 38.20 35.98 32.07
CA LEU A 1027 37.07 35.66 32.94
C LEU A 1027 37.47 35.71 34.42
N GLN A 1028 38.65 35.21 34.78
CA GLN A 1028 39.14 35.27 36.17
C GLN A 1028 39.34 36.71 36.66
N GLY A 1029 39.87 37.60 35.83
CA GLY A 1029 39.94 39.03 36.15
C GLY A 1029 38.55 39.63 36.38
N ALA A 1030 37.61 39.34 35.47
CA ALA A 1030 36.24 39.82 35.58
C ALA A 1030 35.50 39.32 36.83
N LEU A 1031 35.78 38.09 37.28
CA LEU A 1031 35.21 37.52 38.50
C LEU A 1031 35.82 38.16 39.77
N LEU A 1032 37.06 38.62 39.72
CA LEU A 1032 37.73 39.33 40.81
C LEU A 1032 37.25 40.80 40.93
N ASP A 1033 36.88 41.43 39.81
CA ASP A 1033 36.37 42.81 39.76
C ASP A 1033 34.83 42.92 40.00
N GLY A 1034 34.16 41.81 40.33
CA GLY A 1034 32.73 41.76 40.62
C GLY A 1034 32.39 42.28 42.04
N PRO A 1035 31.14 42.67 42.33
CA PRO A 1035 30.72 43.26 43.61
C PRO A 1035 30.76 42.32 44.84
N GLY A 1036 31.55 41.25 44.80
CA GLY A 1036 31.71 40.29 45.89
C GLY A 1036 33.08 39.57 45.92
N GLY A 1037 34.11 40.17 45.34
CA GLY A 1037 35.52 39.74 45.48
C GLY A 1037 36.13 40.19 46.80
#